data_AF-R7HAG5-F1
#
_entry.id   AF-R7HAG5-F1
#
_cell.length_a   1.000
_cell.length_b   1.000
_cell.length_c   1.000
_cell.angle_alpha   90.00
_cell.angle_beta   90.00
_cell.angle_gamma   90.00
#
_symmetry.space_group_name_H-M   'P 1'
#
loop_
_entity.id
_entity.type
_entity.pdbx_description
1 polymer ?
#
loop_
_entity_poly.entity_id
_entity_poly.type
_entity_poly.pdbx_seq_one_letter_code
_entity_poly.pdbx_strand_id
1 'polypeptide(L)'
;MGKNVHEKRKRLLTKMKAACLAAVMCVSTLPVLTAQIQPVTAYAQEKTGTVNAGVTGLRVRSSTDTSGTANVITKVSGGFHFDILDTVQTSDTYAWYQVGFYLNGTYTKGYVTSEYVTVDSTDIDYSDDTDFESYLSSQGFPESYKEDLRSLHAKYPKWIFVADFVDKDWDTVVENENVLGRSLIYASAKSSWKSTADGAYDWESGSWYELDSGGWVQASSALVQYALDPRNFLNETNVFMFEDLSYNSSVQSETGVSSIIEDTFMDGSSHDLSYDGTDFNYPSALMYAGRASGVSPYHLATRIIQEQGRKGQGNSISGTVSGYEGYYNYYNQGAYKTATASAVVNGLKYAAKTDAATLRPWNTRMKSVIGGAIYIGSRYINRGQNTIYYEKFDMVTPYTHQYMTNVLAPRSESSTASQAYSDTTKKNTALVFKIPVYKNMPDSACELPTGEGSPNNALTSLSVSGYSLTPTFDMFTTEYGVIVENEISSVDIEAQTADSGAKLTGTGSHALKVGTNEIEVTVTSQSGETKTYIIRVVRKEAASGDSGNNSNNGGTDSGNSGGDSGTDNGNSGGDSEKGGYSTDFLLENGKISRVGVGSAAQDVLNHISFTGGAYGKVTHSDGSANDGIVGTGDVLTIYDKNGGEMARYTFVIYGDVNGDGAVTSMDLLYVKRHILGTKLLEEPYLTAADANRGNDGITSIDLLYIKRHILDIRYIEQ
;
A
#
# COMPACT_ATOMS: atom_id res chain seq x y z
N MET A 1 -20.14 34.50 70.19
CA MET A 1 -20.30 33.04 70.33
C MET A 1 -20.75 32.43 69.00
N GLY A 2 -19.85 31.72 68.31
CA GLY A 2 -20.12 30.33 67.95
C GLY A 2 -20.92 29.94 66.70
N LYS A 3 -21.38 30.84 65.82
CA LYS A 3 -22.09 30.41 64.57
C LYS A 3 -21.63 30.97 63.23
N ASN A 4 -20.81 32.02 63.17
CA ASN A 4 -20.48 32.69 61.88
C ASN A 4 -19.11 32.32 61.28
N VAL A 5 -18.32 31.46 61.92
CA VAL A 5 -16.98 31.03 61.44
C VAL A 5 -17.04 29.65 60.74
N HIS A 6 -18.08 28.85 61.00
CA HIS A 6 -18.24 27.53 60.38
C HIS A 6 -18.96 27.56 59.01
N GLU A 7 -19.80 28.56 58.75
CA GLU A 7 -20.45 28.72 57.44
C GLU A 7 -19.51 29.31 56.37
N LYS A 8 -18.56 30.17 56.77
CA LYS A 8 -17.50 30.69 55.86
C LYS A 8 -16.45 29.64 55.48
N ARG A 9 -16.15 28.66 56.35
CA ARG A 9 -15.25 27.53 55.99
C ARG A 9 -15.91 26.49 55.07
N LYS A 10 -17.23 26.29 55.15
CA LYS A 10 -17.95 25.37 54.25
C LYS A 10 -18.11 25.95 52.82
N ARG A 11 -18.26 27.27 52.66
CA ARG A 11 -18.27 27.93 51.33
C ARG A 11 -16.89 28.11 50.68
N LEU A 12 -15.79 28.12 51.45
CA LEU A 12 -14.42 28.15 50.89
C LEU A 12 -13.95 26.77 50.39
N LEU A 13 -14.36 25.67 51.06
CA LEU A 13 -14.00 24.32 50.63
C LEU A 13 -14.83 23.78 49.45
N THR A 14 -16.04 24.32 49.20
CA THR A 14 -16.83 24.00 47.99
C THR A 14 -16.39 24.82 46.77
N LYS A 15 -15.64 25.92 46.95
CA LYS A 15 -15.01 26.66 45.82
C LYS A 15 -13.55 26.29 45.54
N MET A 16 -12.89 25.51 46.40
CA MET A 16 -11.52 24.99 46.20
C MET A 16 -11.44 23.54 45.66
N LYS A 17 -12.57 22.90 45.31
CA LYS A 17 -12.57 21.62 44.56
C LYS A 17 -13.15 21.72 43.14
N ALA A 18 -13.57 22.91 42.73
CA ALA A 18 -14.10 23.18 41.38
C ALA A 18 -13.19 24.10 40.53
N ALA A 19 -11.95 24.34 40.97
CA ALA A 19 -10.98 25.22 40.29
C ALA A 19 -9.56 24.65 40.34
N CYS A 20 -9.42 23.34 40.08
CA CYS A 20 -8.13 22.65 39.93
C CYS A 20 -8.04 21.80 38.63
N LEU A 21 -8.83 22.11 37.60
CA LEU A 21 -8.60 21.51 36.27
C LEU A 21 -8.74 22.50 35.11
N ALA A 22 -8.62 23.80 35.39
CA ALA A 22 -8.59 24.85 34.38
C ALA A 22 -7.71 25.99 34.89
N ALA A 23 -6.45 26.03 34.43
CA ALA A 23 -5.48 27.14 34.45
C ALA A 23 -4.06 26.65 34.79
N VAL A 24 -3.37 26.08 33.79
CA VAL A 24 -1.89 26.14 33.72
C VAL A 24 -1.51 26.45 32.26
N MET A 25 -1.57 27.74 31.91
CA MET A 25 -0.68 28.36 30.93
C MET A 25 -0.55 29.85 31.30
N CYS A 26 0.67 30.29 31.59
CA CYS A 26 1.31 31.53 31.11
C CYS A 26 2.51 31.97 31.98
N VAL A 27 3.43 32.70 31.32
CA VAL A 27 4.73 33.28 31.76
C VAL A 27 5.89 32.29 31.53
N SER A 28 6.88 32.48 30.65
CA SER A 28 7.51 33.64 29.97
C SER A 28 8.41 33.07 28.83
N THR A 29 8.77 33.69 27.70
CA THR A 29 9.41 34.99 27.42
C THR A 29 9.36 35.28 25.90
N LEU A 30 9.18 36.55 25.50
CA LEU A 30 9.38 37.06 24.14
C LEU A 30 10.88 37.10 23.74
N PRO A 31 11.18 36.99 22.43
CA PRO A 31 11.80 38.12 21.77
C PRO A 31 11.07 38.55 20.49
N VAL A 32 11.19 39.85 20.22
CA VAL A 32 10.66 40.59 19.07
C VAL A 32 11.16 39.98 17.76
N LEU A 33 10.23 39.60 16.87
CA LEU A 33 10.52 39.35 15.46
C LEU A 33 9.52 40.15 14.62
N THR A 34 10.05 41.06 13.81
CA THR A 34 9.34 41.91 12.88
C THR A 34 8.52 41.07 11.90
N ALA A 35 7.18 41.17 11.98
CA ALA A 35 6.28 40.59 10.99
C ALA A 35 6.46 41.32 9.64
N GLN A 36 7.09 40.66 8.68
CA GLN A 36 6.82 40.96 7.28
C GLN A 36 5.41 40.46 6.97
N ILE A 37 4.48 41.39 6.77
CA ILE A 37 3.15 41.10 6.23
C ILE A 37 3.37 40.68 4.78
N GLN A 38 3.36 39.37 4.53
CA GLN A 38 3.12 38.85 3.18
C GLN A 38 1.60 38.92 2.95
N PRO A 39 1.13 39.41 1.80
CA PRO A 39 -0.29 39.42 1.49
C PRO A 39 -0.79 37.97 1.46
N VAL A 40 -1.75 37.65 2.32
CA VAL A 40 -2.53 36.41 2.24
C VAL A 40 -3.33 36.51 0.93
N THR A 41 -2.91 35.79 -0.09
CA THR A 41 -3.79 35.44 -1.20
C THR A 41 -4.91 34.58 -0.63
N ALA A 42 -6.12 35.12 -0.60
CA ALA A 42 -7.32 34.33 -0.36
C ALA A 42 -7.39 33.25 -1.44
N TYR A 43 -7.12 32.00 -1.07
CA TYR A 43 -7.48 30.86 -1.90
C TYR A 43 -9.00 30.81 -1.98
N ALA A 44 -9.56 30.79 -3.18
CA ALA A 44 -10.97 30.46 -3.35
C ALA A 44 -11.19 29.05 -2.79
N GLN A 45 -12.11 28.89 -1.84
CA GLN A 45 -12.43 27.60 -1.25
C GLN A 45 -12.97 26.68 -2.34
N GLU A 46 -12.25 25.58 -2.63
CA GLU A 46 -12.68 24.61 -3.62
C GLU A 46 -13.84 23.81 -3.02
N LYS A 47 -15.04 23.90 -3.61
CA LYS A 47 -16.17 23.06 -3.22
C LYS A 47 -15.88 21.65 -3.73
N THR A 48 -16.09 20.62 -2.92
CA THR A 48 -15.98 19.22 -3.34
C THR A 48 -17.31 18.51 -3.19
N GLY A 49 -17.44 17.33 -3.77
CA GLY A 49 -18.63 16.51 -3.65
C GLY A 49 -18.32 15.04 -3.84
N THR A 50 -19.21 14.23 -3.28
CA THR A 50 -19.10 12.78 -3.28
C THR A 50 -20.36 12.16 -3.85
N VAL A 51 -20.21 11.14 -4.70
CA VAL A 51 -21.36 10.35 -5.16
C VAL A 51 -21.97 9.57 -3.99
N ASN A 52 -23.29 9.63 -3.83
CA ASN A 52 -23.99 9.03 -2.70
C ASN A 52 -23.76 7.52 -2.61
N ALA A 53 -23.64 7.01 -1.39
CA ALA A 53 -23.51 5.57 -1.14
C ALA A 53 -24.70 4.81 -1.76
N GLY A 54 -24.42 3.71 -2.47
CA GLY A 54 -25.43 2.89 -3.15
C GLY A 54 -25.80 3.33 -4.57
N VAL A 55 -25.35 4.51 -5.03
CA VAL A 55 -25.49 4.90 -6.44
C VAL A 55 -24.48 4.12 -7.27
N THR A 56 -24.94 3.46 -8.34
CA THR A 56 -24.06 2.71 -9.25
C THR A 56 -24.18 3.23 -10.68
N GLY A 57 -23.05 3.50 -11.33
CA GLY A 57 -23.02 3.87 -12.74
C GLY A 57 -23.65 5.23 -13.05
N LEU A 58 -23.57 6.19 -12.10
CA LEU A 58 -23.89 7.59 -12.31
C LEU A 58 -23.06 8.13 -13.48
N ARG A 59 -23.73 8.73 -14.47
CA ARG A 59 -23.07 9.22 -15.68
C ARG A 59 -22.54 10.62 -15.45
N VAL A 60 -21.22 10.79 -15.59
CA VAL A 60 -20.61 12.12 -15.71
C VAL A 60 -20.67 12.52 -17.17
N ARG A 61 -21.22 13.69 -17.46
CA ARG A 61 -21.53 14.13 -18.83
C ARG A 61 -20.73 15.36 -19.24
N SER A 62 -20.51 15.57 -20.54
CA SER A 62 -19.90 16.81 -21.05
C SER A 62 -20.88 17.99 -21.12
N SER A 63 -22.17 17.75 -20.92
CA SER A 63 -23.23 18.75 -20.80
C SER A 63 -24.36 18.25 -19.89
N THR A 64 -25.28 19.13 -19.50
CA THR A 64 -26.47 18.79 -18.69
C THR A 64 -27.58 18.08 -19.47
N ASP A 65 -27.40 17.88 -20.79
CA ASP A 65 -28.39 17.22 -21.66
C ASP A 65 -28.48 15.70 -21.36
N THR A 66 -29.70 15.20 -21.12
CA THR A 66 -29.95 13.79 -20.84
C THR A 66 -30.56 13.02 -22.01
N SER A 67 -30.84 13.67 -23.14
CA SER A 67 -31.55 13.10 -24.29
C SER A 67 -30.78 11.99 -25.03
N GLY A 68 -29.46 11.92 -24.86
CA GLY A 68 -28.59 10.92 -25.49
C GLY A 68 -27.50 10.36 -24.58
N THR A 69 -26.77 9.37 -25.11
CA THR A 69 -25.59 8.76 -24.47
C THR A 69 -24.26 9.30 -25.02
N ALA A 70 -24.29 10.05 -26.12
CA ALA A 70 -23.09 10.56 -26.80
C ALA A 70 -22.29 11.58 -25.98
N ASN A 71 -22.91 12.20 -24.97
CA ASN A 71 -22.26 13.16 -24.08
C ASN A 71 -21.80 12.54 -22.75
N VAL A 72 -21.86 11.21 -22.58
CA VAL A 72 -21.36 10.55 -21.37
C VAL A 72 -19.84 10.44 -21.46
N ILE A 73 -19.13 11.11 -20.56
CA ILE A 73 -17.67 11.06 -20.44
C ILE A 73 -17.27 9.75 -19.76
N THR A 74 -17.87 9.47 -18.60
CA THR A 74 -17.59 8.27 -17.81
C THR A 74 -18.77 7.91 -16.90
N LYS A 75 -18.67 6.77 -16.22
CA LYS A 75 -19.60 6.36 -15.18
C LYS A 75 -18.85 6.20 -13.86
N VAL A 76 -19.42 6.78 -12.82
CA VAL A 76 -18.90 6.76 -11.45
C VAL A 76 -19.93 6.12 -10.54
N SER A 77 -19.51 5.61 -9.39
CA SER A 77 -20.40 4.99 -8.40
C SER A 77 -20.22 5.73 -7.07
N GLY A 78 -20.99 5.36 -6.05
CA GLY A 78 -20.88 5.93 -4.71
C GLY A 78 -19.43 6.07 -4.26
N GLY A 79 -19.15 7.02 -3.36
CA GLY A 79 -17.81 7.30 -2.82
C GLY A 79 -16.79 7.87 -3.81
N PHE A 80 -17.18 8.09 -5.06
CA PHE A 80 -16.36 8.82 -6.02
C PHE A 80 -16.38 10.31 -5.66
N HIS A 81 -15.20 10.87 -5.39
CA HIS A 81 -15.00 12.28 -5.05
C HIS A 81 -14.67 13.09 -6.30
N PHE A 82 -15.05 14.36 -6.27
CA PHE A 82 -14.80 15.33 -7.33
C PHE A 82 -14.82 16.75 -6.79
N ASP A 83 -14.15 17.66 -7.50
CA ASP A 83 -14.26 19.09 -7.28
C ASP A 83 -15.56 19.58 -7.91
N ILE A 84 -16.27 20.48 -7.25
CA ILE A 84 -17.42 21.22 -7.76
C ILE A 84 -16.93 22.60 -8.20
N LEU A 85 -16.90 22.79 -9.51
CA LEU A 85 -16.40 23.98 -10.18
C LEU A 85 -17.48 25.04 -10.39
N ASP A 86 -18.73 24.60 -10.61
CA ASP A 86 -19.88 25.48 -10.84
C ASP A 86 -21.22 24.73 -10.58
N THR A 87 -22.32 25.47 -10.48
CA THR A 87 -23.69 24.93 -10.36
C THR A 87 -24.61 25.51 -11.44
N VAL A 88 -25.21 24.62 -12.22
CA VAL A 88 -26.17 24.94 -13.28
C VAL A 88 -27.58 24.54 -12.83
N GLN A 89 -28.45 25.52 -12.69
CA GLN A 89 -29.86 25.28 -12.37
C GLN A 89 -30.63 24.91 -13.64
N THR A 90 -31.13 23.68 -13.73
CA THR A 90 -31.90 23.20 -14.90
C THR A 90 -33.33 22.77 -14.54
N SER A 91 -33.66 22.70 -13.24
CA SER A 91 -34.94 22.28 -12.70
C SER A 91 -35.21 23.01 -11.38
N ASP A 92 -36.48 23.09 -10.97
CA ASP A 92 -36.88 23.60 -9.66
C ASP A 92 -36.58 22.60 -8.52
N THR A 93 -36.33 21.33 -8.85
CA THR A 93 -36.15 20.25 -7.86
C THR A 93 -34.73 19.73 -7.72
N TYR A 94 -33.83 20.05 -8.67
CA TYR A 94 -32.43 19.64 -8.63
C TYR A 94 -31.56 20.51 -9.55
N ALA A 95 -30.26 20.53 -9.25
CA ALA A 95 -29.25 21.24 -10.02
C ALA A 95 -28.29 20.25 -10.71
N TRP A 96 -27.48 20.76 -11.62
CA TRP A 96 -26.30 20.06 -12.13
C TRP A 96 -25.04 20.73 -11.60
N TYR A 97 -24.11 19.95 -11.08
CA TYR A 97 -22.78 20.44 -10.73
C TYR A 97 -21.85 20.26 -11.92
N GLN A 98 -21.15 21.32 -12.31
CA GLN A 98 -19.95 21.19 -13.11
C GLN A 98 -18.85 20.66 -12.18
N VAL A 99 -18.23 19.55 -12.55
CA VAL A 99 -17.28 18.85 -11.70
C VAL A 99 -15.93 18.68 -12.37
N GLY A 100 -14.86 18.76 -11.58
CA GLY A 100 -13.48 18.42 -11.95
C GLY A 100 -13.04 17.14 -11.25
N PHE A 101 -12.38 16.23 -11.97
CA PHE A 101 -11.90 14.97 -11.40
C PHE A 101 -10.81 14.36 -12.30
N TYR A 102 -9.94 13.54 -11.72
CA TYR A 102 -8.98 12.78 -12.52
C TYR A 102 -9.63 11.55 -13.16
N LEU A 103 -9.45 11.42 -14.48
CA LEU A 103 -9.84 10.25 -15.26
C LEU A 103 -8.61 9.74 -16.00
N ASN A 104 -8.16 8.54 -15.67
CA ASN A 104 -6.97 7.91 -16.28
C ASN A 104 -5.73 8.84 -16.21
N GLY A 105 -5.50 9.46 -15.05
CA GLY A 105 -4.39 10.39 -14.82
C GLY A 105 -4.54 11.77 -15.46
N THR A 106 -5.64 12.05 -16.15
CA THR A 106 -5.92 13.35 -16.77
C THR A 106 -7.02 14.09 -16.01
N TYR A 107 -6.75 15.32 -15.57
CA TYR A 107 -7.76 16.17 -14.95
C TYR A 107 -8.84 16.54 -15.96
N THR A 108 -10.05 16.06 -15.72
CA THR A 108 -11.20 16.08 -16.63
C THR A 108 -12.34 16.87 -16.01
N LYS A 109 -13.10 17.61 -16.84
CA LYS A 109 -14.29 18.34 -16.42
C LYS A 109 -15.55 17.73 -17.00
N GLY A 110 -16.63 17.70 -16.22
CA GLY A 110 -17.93 17.20 -16.65
C GLY A 110 -19.08 17.74 -15.80
N TYR A 111 -20.23 17.08 -15.86
CA TYR A 111 -21.44 17.44 -15.15
C TYR A 111 -22.09 16.22 -14.52
N VAL A 112 -22.57 16.36 -13.28
CA VAL A 112 -23.37 15.37 -12.53
C VAL A 112 -24.61 16.03 -11.94
N THR A 113 -25.72 15.30 -11.82
CA THR A 113 -26.94 15.81 -11.17
C THR A 113 -26.78 15.77 -9.65
N SER A 114 -27.28 16.82 -8.98
CA SER A 114 -27.30 16.95 -7.52
C SER A 114 -28.15 15.88 -6.83
N GLU A 115 -29.00 15.16 -7.56
CA GLU A 115 -29.88 14.12 -7.00
C GLU A 115 -29.12 12.89 -6.47
N TYR A 116 -27.93 12.62 -7.00
CA TYR A 116 -27.16 11.41 -6.71
C TYR A 116 -25.83 11.68 -6.02
N VAL A 117 -25.58 12.93 -5.65
CA VAL A 117 -24.33 13.34 -5.04
C VAL A 117 -24.60 14.21 -3.82
N THR A 118 -23.71 14.12 -2.85
CA THR A 118 -23.67 15.01 -1.70
C THR A 118 -22.60 16.04 -1.99
N VAL A 119 -22.94 17.33 -1.87
CA VAL A 119 -21.93 18.39 -1.81
C VAL A 119 -21.25 18.23 -0.46
N ASP A 120 -19.95 17.96 -0.50
CA ASP A 120 -19.15 17.95 0.71
C ASP A 120 -19.14 19.40 1.18
N SER A 121 -19.76 19.61 2.34
CA SER A 121 -20.30 20.91 2.67
C SER A 121 -19.20 21.90 2.98
N THR A 122 -18.84 22.70 1.99
CA THR A 122 -18.09 23.95 2.16
C THR A 122 -18.94 25.08 2.75
N ASP A 123 -20.27 24.91 2.78
CA ASP A 123 -21.24 25.82 3.42
C ASP A 123 -21.61 25.38 4.86
N ILE A 124 -20.76 24.59 5.54
CA ILE A 124 -20.83 24.61 7.01
C ILE A 124 -20.20 25.94 7.39
N ASP A 125 -21.05 26.87 7.84
CA ASP A 125 -20.66 27.91 8.78
C ASP A 125 -20.17 27.19 10.04
N TYR A 126 -18.97 26.61 9.93
CA TYR A 126 -18.27 26.07 11.07
C TYR A 126 -17.80 27.33 11.77
N SER A 127 -18.67 27.89 12.58
CA SER A 127 -18.26 28.85 13.58
C SER A 127 -17.14 28.15 14.32
N ASP A 128 -15.90 28.65 14.23
CA ASP A 128 -14.70 28.01 14.80
C ASP A 128 -15.02 27.42 16.18
N ASP A 129 -15.37 26.13 16.22
CA ASP A 129 -15.71 25.43 17.45
C ASP A 129 -14.36 25.16 18.09
N THR A 130 -13.91 26.17 18.84
CA THR A 130 -12.56 26.22 19.41
C THR A 130 -12.34 25.03 20.34
N ASP A 131 -13.41 24.50 20.94
CA ASP A 131 -13.35 23.29 21.77
C ASP A 131 -13.11 22.05 20.89
N PHE A 132 -13.80 21.92 19.75
CA PHE A 132 -13.55 20.82 18.81
C PHE A 132 -12.17 20.89 18.13
N GLU A 133 -11.70 22.08 17.74
CA GLU A 133 -10.33 22.25 17.20
C GLU A 133 -9.26 21.91 18.23
N SER A 134 -9.46 22.35 19.48
CA SER A 134 -8.57 21.99 20.59
C SER A 134 -8.61 20.49 20.86
N TYR A 135 -9.78 19.88 20.74
CA TYR A 135 -9.97 18.44 20.87
C TYR A 135 -9.22 17.68 19.77
N LEU A 136 -9.42 17.99 18.49
CA LEU A 136 -8.71 17.36 17.37
C LEU A 136 -7.19 17.50 17.51
N SER A 137 -6.72 18.68 17.94
CA SER A 137 -5.30 18.93 18.21
C SER A 137 -4.78 18.08 19.38
N SER A 138 -5.59 17.89 20.43
CA SER A 138 -5.24 17.02 21.56
C SER A 138 -5.23 15.53 21.20
N GLN A 139 -6.06 15.12 20.23
CA GLN A 139 -6.03 13.77 19.66
C GLN A 139 -4.81 13.58 18.74
N GLY A 140 -4.24 14.65 18.21
CA GLY A 140 -3.07 14.60 17.33
C GLY A 140 -3.40 14.28 15.86
N PHE A 141 -4.65 14.47 15.42
CA PHE A 141 -5.01 14.24 14.03
C PHE A 141 -4.16 15.10 13.07
N PRO A 142 -3.59 14.51 12.00
CA PRO A 142 -2.97 15.27 10.92
C PRO A 142 -3.97 16.24 10.26
N GLU A 143 -3.48 17.34 9.70
CA GLU A 143 -4.38 18.37 9.11
C GLU A 143 -5.23 17.80 7.97
N SER A 144 -4.70 16.84 7.20
CA SER A 144 -5.40 16.15 6.10
C SER A 144 -6.65 15.35 6.52
N TYR A 145 -6.93 15.21 7.81
CA TYR A 145 -8.13 14.55 8.32
C TYR A 145 -9.20 15.55 8.76
N LYS A 146 -8.80 16.77 9.14
CA LYS A 146 -9.63 17.65 9.97
C LYS A 146 -10.85 18.19 9.24
N GLU A 147 -10.75 18.44 7.94
CA GLU A 147 -11.86 18.95 7.14
C GLU A 147 -13.09 18.03 7.18
N ASP A 148 -12.89 16.74 6.92
CA ASP A 148 -13.97 15.75 6.95
C ASP A 148 -14.51 15.56 8.37
N LEU A 149 -13.63 15.58 9.38
CA LEU A 149 -14.04 15.47 10.78
C LEU A 149 -14.89 16.66 11.24
N ARG A 150 -14.58 17.88 10.80
CA ARG A 150 -15.43 19.07 11.04
C ARG A 150 -16.79 18.87 10.39
N SER A 151 -16.84 18.35 9.16
CA SER A 151 -18.09 18.09 8.45
C SER A 151 -18.97 17.08 9.19
N LEU A 152 -18.38 16.00 9.71
CA LEU A 152 -19.06 15.03 10.53
C LEU A 152 -19.53 15.61 11.88
N HIS A 153 -18.67 16.38 12.57
CA HIS A 153 -19.00 17.01 13.86
C HIS A 153 -20.15 17.99 13.76
N ALA A 154 -20.16 18.84 12.73
CA ALA A 154 -21.24 19.80 12.52
C ALA A 154 -22.61 19.11 12.35
N LYS A 155 -22.64 17.94 11.70
CA LYS A 155 -23.87 17.15 11.51
C LYS A 155 -24.22 16.30 12.73
N TYR A 156 -23.23 15.79 13.44
CA TYR A 156 -23.36 14.87 14.56
C TYR A 156 -22.46 15.27 15.75
N PRO A 157 -22.81 16.34 16.48
CA PRO A 157 -21.94 16.98 17.48
C PRO A 157 -21.66 16.12 18.73
N LYS A 158 -22.30 14.96 18.86
CA LYS A 158 -22.05 14.00 19.94
C LYS A 158 -21.07 12.89 19.56
N TRP A 159 -20.68 12.81 18.28
CA TRP A 159 -19.71 11.82 17.83
C TRP A 159 -18.32 12.17 18.35
N ILE A 160 -17.57 11.13 18.71
CA ILE A 160 -16.26 11.24 19.35
C ILE A 160 -15.25 10.59 18.41
N PHE A 161 -14.36 11.39 17.83
CA PHE A 161 -13.31 10.92 16.92
C PHE A 161 -12.01 10.73 17.69
N VAL A 162 -11.45 9.51 17.67
CA VAL A 162 -10.22 9.16 18.37
C VAL A 162 -9.16 8.81 17.33
N ALA A 163 -8.02 9.50 17.38
CA ALA A 163 -6.88 9.15 16.54
C ALA A 163 -6.19 7.91 17.11
N ASP A 164 -6.15 6.83 16.34
CA ASP A 164 -5.48 5.58 16.71
C ASP A 164 -4.17 5.45 15.94
N PHE A 165 -3.07 5.86 16.59
CA PHE A 165 -1.72 5.77 16.01
C PHE A 165 -1.25 4.31 16.04
N VAL A 166 -1.43 3.60 14.92
CA VAL A 166 -1.20 2.14 14.82
C VAL A 166 0.28 1.72 14.88
N ASP A 167 1.21 2.66 15.05
CA ASP A 167 2.67 2.45 15.12
C ASP A 167 3.28 1.68 13.94
N LYS A 168 2.59 1.68 12.78
CA LYS A 168 3.00 0.99 11.56
C LYS A 168 3.30 1.98 10.44
N ASP A 169 4.35 1.66 9.69
CA ASP A 169 4.75 2.38 8.50
C ASP A 169 3.80 2.07 7.33
N TRP A 170 3.38 3.13 6.61
CA TRP A 170 2.40 3.03 5.53
C TRP A 170 2.82 2.05 4.43
N ASP A 171 4.05 2.18 3.92
CA ASP A 171 4.54 1.34 2.82
C ASP A 171 4.61 -0.13 3.25
N THR A 172 5.01 -0.37 4.50
CA THR A 172 5.02 -1.72 5.08
C THR A 172 3.61 -2.33 5.13
N VAL A 173 2.59 -1.56 5.51
CA VAL A 173 1.20 -2.03 5.54
C VAL A 173 0.70 -2.31 4.12
N VAL A 174 0.99 -1.43 3.17
CA VAL A 174 0.64 -1.59 1.76
C VAL A 174 1.29 -2.84 1.16
N GLU A 175 2.59 -3.06 1.40
CA GLU A 175 3.30 -4.25 0.93
C GLU A 175 2.68 -5.53 1.51
N ASN A 176 2.36 -5.51 2.80
CA ASN A 176 1.68 -6.64 3.42
C ASN A 176 0.31 -6.90 2.80
N GLU A 177 -0.52 -5.89 2.58
CA GLU A 177 -1.82 -6.09 1.93
C GLU A 177 -1.71 -6.54 0.46
N ASN A 178 -0.58 -6.28 -0.20
CA ASN A 178 -0.31 -6.73 -1.57
C ASN A 178 0.21 -8.19 -1.67
N VAL A 179 0.40 -8.90 -0.55
CA VAL A 179 0.69 -10.35 -0.60
C VAL A 179 -0.46 -11.08 -1.29
N LEU A 180 -0.13 -11.91 -2.28
CA LEU A 180 -1.11 -12.64 -3.09
C LEU A 180 -2.11 -13.40 -2.20
N GLY A 181 -3.39 -13.21 -2.48
CA GLY A 181 -4.49 -13.87 -1.79
C GLY A 181 -5.03 -13.11 -0.57
N ARG A 182 -4.34 -12.06 -0.10
CA ARG A 182 -4.72 -11.33 1.12
C ARG A 182 -5.82 -10.29 0.88
N SER A 183 -5.62 -9.44 -0.13
CA SER A 183 -6.58 -8.43 -0.54
C SER A 183 -7.11 -8.73 -1.93
N LEU A 184 -8.37 -9.15 -1.98
CA LEU A 184 -9.05 -9.63 -3.17
C LEU A 184 -10.14 -8.66 -3.63
N ILE A 185 -10.48 -8.75 -4.91
CA ILE A 185 -11.62 -8.09 -5.53
C ILE A 185 -12.24 -9.02 -6.57
N TYR A 186 -13.50 -8.80 -6.93
CA TYR A 186 -14.15 -9.61 -7.98
C TYR A 186 -13.49 -9.41 -9.35
N ALA A 187 -13.34 -10.49 -10.12
CA ALA A 187 -12.80 -10.48 -11.48
C ALA A 187 -13.60 -9.56 -12.44
N SER A 188 -14.89 -9.38 -12.17
CA SER A 188 -15.80 -8.49 -12.90
C SER A 188 -15.62 -7.00 -12.57
N ALA A 189 -14.79 -6.66 -11.59
CA ALA A 189 -14.44 -5.28 -11.29
C ALA A 189 -13.62 -4.65 -12.41
N LYS A 190 -13.48 -3.30 -12.35
CA LYS A 190 -12.64 -2.52 -13.26
C LYS A 190 -11.24 -3.12 -13.37
N SER A 191 -10.63 -3.06 -14.55
CA SER A 191 -9.28 -3.60 -14.74
C SER A 191 -8.24 -2.93 -13.84
N SER A 192 -8.35 -1.61 -13.64
CA SER A 192 -7.45 -0.87 -12.73
C SER A 192 -7.56 -1.26 -11.25
N TRP A 193 -8.61 -2.00 -10.87
CA TRP A 193 -8.81 -2.50 -9.51
C TRP A 193 -8.10 -3.84 -9.28
N LYS A 194 -7.59 -4.47 -10.34
CA LYS A 194 -7.02 -5.81 -10.32
C LYS A 194 -5.52 -5.75 -10.57
N SER A 195 -4.74 -6.53 -9.83
CA SER A 195 -3.28 -6.50 -9.92
C SER A 195 -2.77 -7.17 -11.18
N THR A 196 -1.72 -6.61 -11.78
CA THR A 196 -0.91 -7.26 -12.83
C THR A 196 0.47 -7.67 -12.34
N ALA A 197 0.67 -7.69 -11.02
CA ALA A 197 1.88 -8.21 -10.39
C ALA A 197 2.07 -9.70 -10.71
N ASP A 198 3.28 -10.19 -10.47
CA ASP A 198 3.60 -11.59 -10.68
C ASP A 198 2.66 -12.49 -9.86
N GLY A 199 2.20 -13.58 -10.47
CA GLY A 199 1.18 -14.48 -9.89
C GLY A 199 -0.25 -13.90 -9.79
N ALA A 200 -0.52 -12.67 -10.26
CA ALA A 200 -1.87 -12.10 -10.32
C ALA A 200 -2.49 -12.06 -11.73
N TYR A 201 -1.66 -11.98 -12.77
CA TYR A 201 -2.10 -11.84 -14.16
C TYR A 201 -1.28 -12.69 -15.12
N ASP A 202 -1.96 -13.40 -15.99
CA ASP A 202 -1.39 -14.18 -17.08
C ASP A 202 -1.30 -13.33 -18.35
N TRP A 203 -0.09 -12.95 -18.73
CA TRP A 203 0.17 -12.14 -19.92
C TRP A 203 -0.03 -12.90 -21.24
N GLU A 204 0.03 -14.24 -21.22
CA GLU A 204 -0.20 -15.08 -22.39
C GLU A 204 -1.69 -15.19 -22.71
N SER A 205 -2.51 -15.52 -21.70
CA SER A 205 -3.97 -15.64 -21.88
C SER A 205 -4.72 -14.32 -21.75
N GLY A 206 -4.08 -13.27 -21.21
CA GLY A 206 -4.68 -11.97 -20.94
C GLY A 206 -5.70 -11.98 -19.79
N SER A 207 -5.59 -12.93 -18.87
CA SER A 207 -6.56 -13.16 -17.79
C SER A 207 -5.94 -13.03 -16.39
N TRP A 208 -6.74 -12.59 -15.42
CA TRP A 208 -6.32 -12.59 -14.01
C TRP A 208 -6.47 -13.98 -13.40
N TYR A 209 -5.52 -14.38 -12.55
CA TYR A 209 -5.61 -15.64 -11.82
C TYR A 209 -6.68 -15.56 -10.73
N GLU A 210 -7.58 -16.55 -10.71
CA GLU A 210 -8.54 -16.72 -9.62
C GLU A 210 -7.82 -17.28 -8.38
N LEU A 211 -7.85 -16.52 -7.29
CA LEU A 211 -7.17 -16.84 -6.04
C LEU A 211 -8.14 -17.39 -4.97
N ASP A 212 -9.44 -17.17 -5.13
CA ASP A 212 -10.49 -17.76 -4.30
C ASP A 212 -11.77 -17.97 -5.12
N SER A 213 -12.54 -18.98 -4.72
CA SER A 213 -13.75 -19.45 -5.37
C SER A 213 -14.79 -18.35 -5.59
N GLY A 214 -15.37 -18.31 -6.78
CA GLY A 214 -16.39 -17.32 -7.12
C GLY A 214 -15.84 -16.11 -7.87
N GLY A 215 -14.66 -16.26 -8.49
CA GLY A 215 -14.05 -15.25 -9.34
C GLY A 215 -13.36 -14.14 -8.56
N TRP A 216 -12.69 -14.47 -7.44
CA TRP A 216 -11.88 -13.49 -6.72
C TRP A 216 -10.45 -13.46 -7.23
N VAL A 217 -9.94 -12.26 -7.50
CA VAL A 217 -8.59 -12.02 -8.02
C VAL A 217 -7.88 -11.00 -7.13
N GLN A 218 -6.55 -10.93 -7.23
CA GLN A 218 -5.76 -9.98 -6.45
C GLN A 218 -6.17 -8.53 -6.75
N ALA A 219 -6.43 -7.74 -5.70
CA ALA A 219 -6.63 -6.30 -5.82
C ALA A 219 -5.32 -5.59 -6.22
N SER A 220 -5.40 -4.54 -7.04
CA SER A 220 -4.24 -3.72 -7.40
C SER A 220 -3.71 -2.94 -6.20
N SER A 221 -2.41 -2.63 -6.19
CA SER A 221 -1.81 -1.83 -5.11
C SER A 221 -2.45 -0.44 -4.97
N ALA A 222 -2.93 0.15 -6.06
CA ALA A 222 -3.68 1.41 -6.01
C ALA A 222 -5.01 1.26 -5.26
N LEU A 223 -5.75 0.17 -5.50
CA LEU A 223 -7.00 -0.09 -4.77
C LEU A 223 -6.75 -0.40 -3.29
N VAL A 224 -5.69 -1.15 -2.98
CA VAL A 224 -5.25 -1.44 -1.61
C VAL A 224 -4.96 -0.14 -0.85
N GLN A 225 -4.19 0.77 -1.43
CA GLN A 225 -3.89 2.07 -0.84
C GLN A 225 -5.16 2.91 -0.62
N TYR A 226 -6.07 2.98 -1.61
CA TYR A 226 -7.37 3.66 -1.45
C TYR A 226 -8.18 3.09 -0.28
N ALA A 227 -8.21 1.76 -0.13
CA ALA A 227 -8.99 1.09 0.91
C ALA A 227 -8.36 1.19 2.31
N LEU A 228 -7.03 1.27 2.38
CA LEU A 228 -6.30 1.50 3.63
C LEU A 228 -6.44 2.95 4.10
N ASP A 229 -6.53 3.93 3.22
CA ASP A 229 -6.52 5.34 3.60
C ASP A 229 -7.82 5.75 4.30
N PRO A 230 -7.80 6.07 5.61
CA PRO A 230 -9.03 6.34 6.35
C PRO A 230 -9.74 7.62 5.88
N ARG A 231 -9.00 8.56 5.30
CA ARG A 231 -9.52 9.86 4.81
C ARG A 231 -10.59 9.66 3.74
N ASN A 232 -10.46 8.63 2.90
CA ASN A 232 -11.44 8.28 1.88
C ASN A 232 -12.82 7.88 2.41
N PHE A 233 -12.95 7.67 3.72
CA PHE A 233 -14.12 7.09 4.36
C PHE A 233 -14.70 7.96 5.48
N LEU A 234 -14.22 9.19 5.66
CA LEU A 234 -14.70 10.12 6.69
C LEU A 234 -16.00 10.84 6.27
N ASN A 235 -16.99 10.06 5.86
CA ASN A 235 -18.35 10.54 5.58
C ASN A 235 -19.38 9.83 6.47
N GLU A 236 -20.61 10.35 6.52
CA GLU A 236 -21.63 9.90 7.47
C GLU A 236 -22.06 8.43 7.38
N THR A 237 -21.71 7.78 6.26
CA THR A 237 -21.97 6.37 6.04
C THR A 237 -20.73 5.55 6.33
N ASN A 238 -19.60 5.91 5.73
CA ASN A 238 -18.41 5.09 5.75
C ASN A 238 -17.58 5.23 7.03
N VAL A 239 -17.75 6.31 7.81
CA VAL A 239 -17.07 6.46 9.10
C VAL A 239 -17.41 5.33 10.09
N PHE A 240 -18.56 4.67 9.90
CA PHE A 240 -18.96 3.50 10.69
C PHE A 240 -18.04 2.28 10.53
N MET A 241 -17.14 2.26 9.54
CA MET A 241 -16.09 1.23 9.54
C MET A 241 -15.10 1.39 10.70
N PHE A 242 -15.04 2.60 11.28
CA PHE A 242 -14.19 2.97 12.40
C PHE A 242 -14.94 2.99 13.75
N GLU A 243 -16.23 2.65 13.80
CA GLU A 243 -16.98 2.60 15.06
C GLU A 243 -16.32 1.64 16.04
N ASP A 244 -16.04 2.10 17.27
CA ASP A 244 -15.46 1.26 18.33
C ASP A 244 -16.52 0.29 18.86
N LEU A 245 -16.32 -0.98 18.52
CA LEU A 245 -17.19 -2.08 18.88
C LEU A 245 -16.92 -2.61 20.31
N SER A 246 -16.01 -1.98 21.06
CA SER A 246 -15.66 -2.35 22.43
C SER A 246 -16.63 -1.78 23.46
N TYR A 247 -16.72 -2.43 24.62
CA TYR A 247 -17.43 -1.89 25.77
C TYR A 247 -16.67 -0.69 26.37
N ASN A 248 -17.36 0.44 26.50
CA ASN A 248 -16.87 1.66 27.12
C ASN A 248 -17.98 2.31 27.95
N SER A 249 -17.97 2.05 29.27
CA SER A 249 -18.98 2.56 30.19
C SER A 249 -18.96 4.08 30.39
N SER A 250 -17.92 4.78 29.93
CA SER A 250 -17.84 6.25 30.03
C SER A 250 -18.66 6.94 28.95
N VAL A 251 -18.98 6.24 27.85
CA VAL A 251 -19.73 6.77 26.71
C VAL A 251 -21.06 6.03 26.53
N GLN A 252 -21.06 4.72 26.77
CA GLN A 252 -22.23 3.87 26.57
C GLN A 252 -23.13 3.85 27.81
N SER A 253 -24.44 3.97 27.59
CA SER A 253 -25.44 4.06 28.66
C SER A 253 -26.74 3.36 28.30
N GLU A 254 -27.56 3.03 29.30
CA GLU A 254 -28.91 2.48 29.08
C GLU A 254 -29.78 3.40 28.23
N THR A 255 -29.69 4.72 28.43
CA THR A 255 -30.42 5.70 27.61
C THR A 255 -30.02 5.63 26.15
N GLY A 256 -28.72 5.49 25.85
CA GLY A 256 -28.26 5.29 24.48
C GLY A 256 -28.77 3.99 23.88
N VAL A 257 -28.77 2.90 24.65
CA VAL A 257 -29.37 1.62 24.22
C VAL A 257 -30.87 1.81 23.94
N SER A 258 -31.61 2.49 24.81
CA SER A 258 -33.03 2.81 24.60
C SER A 258 -33.26 3.56 23.29
N SER A 259 -32.44 4.56 22.96
CA SER A 259 -32.53 5.30 21.70
C SER A 259 -32.19 4.46 20.46
N ILE A 260 -31.45 3.37 20.59
CA ILE A 260 -31.13 2.45 19.49
C ILE A 260 -32.27 1.45 19.27
N ILE A 261 -32.83 0.93 20.36
CA ILE A 261 -33.88 -0.10 20.31
C ILE A 261 -35.29 0.48 20.16
N GLU A 262 -35.45 1.80 20.16
CA GLU A 262 -36.73 2.50 19.94
C GLU A 262 -37.46 1.92 18.72
N ASP A 263 -38.78 1.73 18.85
CA ASP A 263 -39.65 1.14 17.82
C ASP A 263 -39.23 -0.28 17.36
N THR A 264 -38.59 -1.05 18.25
CA THR A 264 -38.30 -2.48 18.05
C THR A 264 -39.01 -3.35 19.08
N PHE A 265 -38.99 -4.66 18.89
CA PHE A 265 -39.55 -5.63 19.83
C PHE A 265 -38.89 -5.63 21.22
N MET A 266 -37.69 -5.03 21.33
CA MET A 266 -36.96 -4.88 22.58
C MET A 266 -37.46 -3.66 23.39
N ASP A 267 -38.07 -2.69 22.73
CA ASP A 267 -38.60 -1.49 23.37
C ASP A 267 -39.85 -1.81 24.20
N GLY A 268 -39.84 -1.43 25.49
CA GLY A 268 -40.92 -1.72 26.43
C GLY A 268 -41.30 -3.21 26.56
N SER A 269 -40.41 -4.12 26.17
CA SER A 269 -40.72 -5.56 26.06
C SER A 269 -41.06 -6.21 27.41
N SER A 270 -42.00 -7.16 27.39
CA SER A 270 -42.35 -8.02 28.53
C SER A 270 -41.63 -9.37 28.54
N HIS A 271 -40.61 -9.55 27.70
CA HIS A 271 -39.81 -10.76 27.68
C HIS A 271 -39.11 -11.00 29.03
N ASP A 272 -39.13 -12.26 29.49
CA ASP A 272 -38.35 -12.68 30.66
C ASP A 272 -36.85 -12.67 30.32
N LEU A 273 -36.13 -11.76 30.95
CA LEU A 273 -34.67 -11.58 30.86
C LEU A 273 -34.00 -11.83 32.22
N SER A 274 -34.65 -12.56 33.13
CA SER A 274 -34.12 -12.83 34.46
C SER A 274 -32.82 -13.66 34.37
N TYR A 275 -31.79 -13.23 35.10
CA TYR A 275 -30.51 -13.93 35.16
C TYR A 275 -29.84 -13.71 36.51
N ASP A 276 -29.39 -14.80 37.12
CA ASP A 276 -28.69 -14.80 38.41
C ASP A 276 -29.42 -14.02 39.52
N GLY A 277 -30.74 -14.25 39.62
CA GLY A 277 -31.60 -13.59 40.62
C GLY A 277 -31.88 -12.11 40.38
N THR A 278 -31.50 -11.57 39.21
CA THR A 278 -31.76 -10.19 38.80
C THR A 278 -32.69 -10.16 37.59
N ASP A 279 -33.70 -9.30 37.66
CA ASP A 279 -34.63 -9.07 36.55
C ASP A 279 -34.13 -7.87 35.71
N PHE A 280 -34.00 -8.08 34.39
CA PHE A 280 -33.53 -7.06 33.46
C PHE A 280 -34.63 -6.62 32.49
N ASN A 281 -34.52 -5.39 32.00
CA ASN A 281 -35.13 -4.98 30.73
C ASN A 281 -34.05 -4.99 29.63
N TYR A 282 -34.40 -4.83 28.35
CA TYR A 282 -33.40 -4.89 27.28
C TYR A 282 -32.26 -3.86 27.40
N PRO A 283 -32.49 -2.59 27.75
CA PRO A 283 -31.40 -1.64 27.97
C PRO A 283 -30.39 -2.10 29.02
N SER A 284 -30.84 -2.46 30.22
CA SER A 284 -29.97 -2.94 31.29
C SER A 284 -29.35 -4.31 30.97
N ALA A 285 -30.09 -5.20 30.30
CA ALA A 285 -29.59 -6.50 29.85
C ALA A 285 -28.44 -6.37 28.84
N LEU A 286 -28.57 -5.47 27.87
CA LEU A 286 -27.54 -5.25 26.85
C LEU A 286 -26.32 -4.54 27.44
N MET A 287 -26.52 -3.58 28.35
CA MET A 287 -25.42 -2.99 29.12
C MET A 287 -24.67 -4.04 29.96
N TYR A 288 -25.39 -4.96 30.59
CA TYR A 288 -24.79 -6.08 31.32
C TYR A 288 -24.03 -7.02 30.39
N ALA A 289 -24.65 -7.42 29.28
CA ALA A 289 -24.03 -8.30 28.28
C ALA A 289 -22.76 -7.69 27.70
N GLY A 290 -22.78 -6.40 27.36
CA GLY A 290 -21.62 -5.68 26.86
C GLY A 290 -20.47 -5.63 27.86
N ARG A 291 -20.78 -5.36 29.14
CA ARG A 291 -19.77 -5.44 30.21
C ARG A 291 -19.18 -6.83 30.35
N ALA A 292 -20.02 -7.86 30.31
CA ALA A 292 -19.59 -9.25 30.49
C ALA A 292 -18.76 -9.78 29.30
N SER A 293 -19.02 -9.28 28.09
CA SER A 293 -18.37 -9.74 26.87
C SER A 293 -17.20 -8.87 26.40
N GLY A 294 -17.09 -7.62 26.87
CA GLY A 294 -16.18 -6.62 26.32
C GLY A 294 -16.69 -5.94 25.04
N VAL A 295 -17.94 -6.21 24.63
CA VAL A 295 -18.54 -5.68 23.39
C VAL A 295 -19.44 -4.48 23.66
N SER A 296 -19.46 -3.53 22.74
CA SER A 296 -20.35 -2.38 22.76
C SER A 296 -21.82 -2.84 22.86
N PRO A 297 -22.59 -2.38 23.86
CA PRO A 297 -24.00 -2.69 24.00
C PRO A 297 -24.81 -2.04 22.86
N TYR A 298 -24.29 -0.99 22.22
CA TYR A 298 -24.87 -0.38 21.03
C TYR A 298 -24.71 -1.32 19.83
N HIS A 299 -23.52 -1.89 19.64
CA HIS A 299 -23.27 -2.91 18.62
C HIS A 299 -24.11 -4.18 18.85
N LEU A 300 -24.23 -4.64 20.11
CA LEU A 300 -25.09 -5.77 20.43
C LEU A 300 -26.57 -5.50 20.10
N ALA A 301 -27.06 -4.30 20.40
CA ALA A 301 -28.43 -3.89 20.11
C ALA A 301 -28.70 -3.88 18.60
N THR A 302 -27.85 -3.19 17.82
CA THR A 302 -27.97 -3.10 16.36
C THR A 302 -27.86 -4.47 15.70
N ARG A 303 -26.97 -5.35 16.19
CA ARG A 303 -26.85 -6.71 15.68
C ARG A 303 -28.11 -7.54 15.94
N ILE A 304 -28.71 -7.48 17.13
CA ILE A 304 -29.98 -8.18 17.39
C ILE A 304 -31.08 -7.70 16.43
N ILE A 305 -31.16 -6.39 16.18
CA ILE A 305 -32.14 -5.81 15.26
C ILE A 305 -31.91 -6.33 13.84
N GLN A 306 -30.66 -6.39 13.39
CA GLN A 306 -30.29 -6.92 12.08
C GLN A 306 -30.64 -8.40 11.94
N GLU A 307 -30.36 -9.20 12.98
CA GLU A 307 -30.51 -10.66 12.95
C GLU A 307 -31.95 -11.13 13.15
N GLN A 308 -32.76 -10.42 13.95
CA GLN A 308 -34.13 -10.82 14.32
C GLN A 308 -35.22 -9.95 13.68
N GLY A 309 -34.81 -8.88 13.00
CA GLY A 309 -35.68 -7.83 12.50
C GLY A 309 -36.27 -6.97 13.61
N ARG A 310 -36.72 -5.76 13.25
CA ARG A 310 -37.30 -4.80 14.23
C ARG A 310 -38.50 -5.35 14.98
N LYS A 311 -39.27 -6.28 14.41
CA LYS A 311 -40.44 -6.91 15.06
C LYS A 311 -40.11 -8.14 15.90
N GLY A 312 -38.88 -8.67 15.84
CA GLY A 312 -38.46 -9.82 16.66
C GLY A 312 -39.29 -11.08 16.48
N GLN A 313 -39.91 -11.25 15.31
CA GLN A 313 -40.77 -12.40 15.00
C GLN A 313 -40.00 -13.61 14.48
N GLY A 314 -38.66 -13.53 14.50
CA GLY A 314 -37.77 -14.62 14.10
C GLY A 314 -37.95 -15.85 14.98
N ASN A 315 -38.08 -17.02 14.35
CA ASN A 315 -38.19 -18.30 15.06
C ASN A 315 -36.96 -18.62 15.93
N SER A 316 -35.80 -18.00 15.67
CA SER A 316 -34.58 -18.15 16.48
C SER A 316 -34.75 -17.67 17.92
N ILE A 317 -35.71 -16.78 18.20
CA ILE A 317 -35.94 -16.21 19.53
C ILE A 317 -37.36 -16.47 20.08
N SER A 318 -38.17 -17.28 19.39
CA SER A 318 -39.55 -17.57 19.82
C SER A 318 -39.60 -18.46 21.07
N GLY A 319 -38.66 -19.41 21.18
CA GLY A 319 -38.67 -20.46 22.20
C GLY A 319 -39.74 -21.54 21.96
N THR A 320 -40.36 -21.57 20.78
CA THR A 320 -41.50 -22.46 20.45
C THR A 320 -41.21 -23.43 19.28
N VAL A 321 -39.99 -23.45 18.76
CA VAL A 321 -39.61 -24.31 17.64
C VAL A 321 -39.57 -25.77 18.09
N SER A 322 -40.27 -26.65 17.36
CA SER A 322 -40.40 -28.05 17.72
C SER A 322 -39.05 -28.76 17.86
N GLY A 323 -38.83 -29.42 19.00
CA GLY A 323 -37.59 -30.12 19.35
C GLY A 323 -36.50 -29.22 19.94
N TYR A 324 -36.73 -27.90 20.00
CA TYR A 324 -35.85 -26.89 20.59
C TYR A 324 -36.66 -25.85 21.39
N GLU A 325 -37.76 -26.27 22.01
CA GLU A 325 -38.56 -25.43 22.88
C GLU A 325 -37.71 -24.91 24.06
N GLY A 326 -37.86 -23.62 24.37
CA GLY A 326 -37.10 -22.95 25.43
C GLY A 326 -35.64 -22.60 25.09
N TYR A 327 -35.17 -22.84 23.86
CA TYR A 327 -33.86 -22.37 23.40
C TYR A 327 -33.98 -21.09 22.58
N TYR A 328 -32.97 -20.22 22.70
CA TYR A 328 -32.94 -18.91 22.06
C TYR A 328 -31.59 -18.66 21.39
N ASN A 329 -31.60 -17.95 20.27
CA ASN A 329 -30.39 -17.54 19.56
C ASN A 329 -30.58 -16.12 18.99
N TYR A 330 -30.19 -15.11 19.78
CA TYR A 330 -30.39 -13.69 19.43
C TYR A 330 -29.50 -13.20 18.27
N TYR A 331 -28.35 -13.84 18.06
CA TYR A 331 -27.36 -13.44 17.06
C TYR A 331 -27.20 -14.44 15.91
N ASN A 332 -28.16 -15.37 15.74
CA ASN A 332 -28.15 -16.43 14.72
C ASN A 332 -26.82 -17.22 14.65
N GLN A 333 -26.12 -17.40 15.77
CA GLN A 333 -24.82 -18.07 15.79
C GLN A 333 -24.98 -19.56 15.45
N GLY A 334 -24.18 -20.04 14.50
CA GLY A 334 -24.28 -21.41 13.99
C GLY A 334 -25.51 -21.66 13.11
N ALA A 335 -26.22 -20.62 12.67
CA ALA A 335 -27.35 -20.75 11.74
C ALA A 335 -26.85 -20.83 10.29
N TYR A 336 -27.05 -21.99 9.66
CA TYR A 336 -26.78 -22.20 8.23
C TYR A 336 -27.78 -23.20 7.65
N LYS A 337 -28.19 -23.02 6.40
CA LYS A 337 -29.10 -23.96 5.74
C LYS A 337 -28.33 -25.20 5.29
N THR A 338 -28.89 -26.38 5.55
CA THR A 338 -28.41 -27.65 4.95
C THR A 338 -29.52 -28.26 4.10
N ALA A 339 -29.21 -29.35 3.39
CA ALA A 339 -30.22 -30.12 2.67
C ALA A 339 -31.34 -30.66 3.57
N THR A 340 -31.07 -30.82 4.87
CA THR A 340 -31.95 -31.52 5.83
C THR A 340 -32.49 -30.63 6.96
N ALA A 341 -31.97 -29.42 7.13
CA ALA A 341 -32.38 -28.52 8.21
C ALA A 341 -32.34 -27.04 7.79
N SER A 342 -33.27 -26.26 8.31
CA SER A 342 -33.29 -24.81 8.14
C SER A 342 -32.17 -24.15 8.96
N ALA A 343 -31.79 -22.92 8.57
CA ALA A 343 -30.82 -22.13 9.31
C ALA A 343 -31.23 -21.93 10.79
N VAL A 344 -32.53 -21.69 11.04
CA VAL A 344 -33.10 -21.57 12.38
C VAL A 344 -32.87 -22.86 13.20
N VAL A 345 -33.20 -24.02 12.63
CA VAL A 345 -33.03 -25.31 13.32
C VAL A 345 -31.55 -25.56 13.65
N ASN A 346 -30.63 -25.30 12.72
CA ASN A 346 -29.20 -25.46 12.98
C ASN A 346 -28.67 -24.45 14.02
N GLY A 347 -29.17 -23.21 14.00
CA GLY A 347 -28.85 -22.19 15.00
C GLY A 347 -29.35 -22.57 16.40
N LEU A 348 -30.54 -23.15 16.52
CA LEU A 348 -31.07 -23.64 17.81
C LEU A 348 -30.37 -24.93 18.26
N LYS A 349 -29.97 -25.80 17.34
CA LYS A 349 -29.08 -26.94 17.62
C LYS A 349 -27.74 -26.49 18.18
N TYR A 350 -27.18 -25.40 17.67
CA TYR A 350 -25.97 -24.79 18.22
C TYR A 350 -26.22 -24.22 19.62
N ALA A 351 -27.35 -23.53 19.82
CA ALA A 351 -27.75 -22.95 21.11
C ALA A 351 -27.99 -23.99 22.21
N ALA A 352 -28.45 -25.20 21.85
CA ALA A 352 -28.75 -26.28 22.79
C ALA A 352 -27.53 -27.10 23.24
N LYS A 353 -26.37 -26.94 22.60
CA LYS A 353 -25.13 -27.62 23.03
C LYS A 353 -24.64 -27.07 24.37
N THR A 354 -23.83 -27.84 25.09
CA THR A 354 -23.17 -27.35 26.32
C THR A 354 -21.85 -26.67 25.97
N ASP A 355 -21.66 -25.45 26.45
CA ASP A 355 -20.41 -24.69 26.38
C ASP A 355 -20.43 -23.60 27.44
N ALA A 356 -19.70 -23.83 28.53
CA ALA A 356 -19.68 -22.92 29.68
C ALA A 356 -19.09 -21.55 29.33
N ALA A 357 -18.15 -21.47 28.38
CA ALA A 357 -17.50 -20.21 28.00
C ALA A 357 -18.47 -19.22 27.35
N THR A 358 -19.51 -19.72 26.69
CA THR A 358 -20.55 -18.93 26.04
C THR A 358 -21.91 -19.10 26.72
N LEU A 359 -21.94 -19.57 27.97
CA LEU A 359 -23.18 -19.80 28.74
C LEU A 359 -24.21 -20.72 28.04
N ARG A 360 -23.78 -21.58 27.12
CA ARG A 360 -24.66 -22.56 26.48
C ARG A 360 -24.81 -23.80 27.39
N PRO A 361 -26.00 -24.42 27.47
CA PRO A 361 -27.18 -24.17 26.64
C PRO A 361 -27.86 -22.83 26.88
N TRP A 362 -28.24 -22.15 25.80
CA TRP A 362 -29.00 -20.90 25.83
C TRP A 362 -30.49 -21.17 26.05
N ASN A 363 -30.80 -21.74 27.20
CA ASN A 363 -32.14 -22.14 27.62
C ASN A 363 -32.92 -21.02 28.33
N THR A 364 -32.41 -19.78 28.24
CA THR A 364 -33.12 -18.54 28.62
C THR A 364 -32.73 -17.46 27.61
N ARG A 365 -33.57 -16.44 27.46
CA ARG A 365 -33.25 -15.30 26.58
C ARG A 365 -31.97 -14.61 27.02
N MET A 366 -31.82 -14.36 28.32
CA MET A 366 -30.65 -13.64 28.84
C MET A 366 -29.34 -14.42 28.67
N LYS A 367 -29.33 -15.75 28.83
CA LYS A 367 -28.15 -16.56 28.49
C LYS A 367 -27.78 -16.46 27.01
N SER A 368 -28.76 -16.40 26.12
CA SER A 368 -28.53 -16.22 24.67
C SER A 368 -27.92 -14.85 24.36
N VAL A 369 -28.43 -13.79 25.00
CA VAL A 369 -27.92 -12.42 24.86
C VAL A 369 -26.48 -12.31 25.38
N ILE A 370 -26.21 -12.72 26.61
CA ILE A 370 -24.85 -12.65 27.19
C ILE A 370 -23.89 -13.60 26.47
N GLY A 371 -24.30 -14.85 26.31
CA GLY A 371 -23.46 -15.91 25.74
C GLY A 371 -23.09 -15.66 24.28
N GLY A 372 -24.05 -15.18 23.49
CA GLY A 372 -23.80 -14.77 22.13
C GLY A 372 -22.88 -13.54 22.06
N ALA A 373 -23.05 -12.57 22.96
CA ALA A 373 -22.16 -11.41 23.06
C ALA A 373 -20.71 -11.82 23.39
N ILE A 374 -20.51 -12.76 24.32
CA ILE A 374 -19.17 -13.30 24.65
C ILE A 374 -18.53 -13.93 23.42
N TYR A 375 -19.30 -14.72 22.66
CA TYR A 375 -18.80 -15.32 21.42
C TYR A 375 -18.37 -14.26 20.40
N ILE A 376 -19.19 -13.22 20.18
CA ILE A 376 -18.87 -12.08 19.30
C ILE A 376 -17.56 -11.42 19.73
N GLY A 377 -17.45 -11.04 21.01
CA GLY A 377 -16.27 -10.35 21.53
C GLY A 377 -14.98 -11.17 21.43
N SER A 378 -15.05 -12.47 21.69
CA SER A 378 -13.88 -13.36 21.76
C SER A 378 -13.09 -13.51 20.46
N ARG A 379 -13.72 -13.25 19.29
CA ARG A 379 -13.11 -13.52 17.98
C ARG A 379 -12.23 -12.39 17.48
N TYR A 380 -12.70 -11.15 17.54
CA TYR A 380 -12.01 -10.00 16.94
C TYR A 380 -11.89 -8.83 17.92
N ILE A 381 -13.02 -8.35 18.45
CA ILE A 381 -13.09 -7.15 19.31
C ILE A 381 -12.13 -7.23 20.50
N ASN A 382 -12.18 -8.30 21.29
CA ASN A 382 -11.33 -8.46 22.47
C ASN A 382 -9.87 -8.77 22.13
N ARG A 383 -9.55 -9.01 20.86
CA ARG A 383 -8.17 -9.12 20.35
C ARG A 383 -7.62 -7.77 19.89
N GLY A 384 -8.39 -6.70 19.98
CA GLY A 384 -8.03 -5.36 19.51
C GLY A 384 -8.45 -5.07 18.05
N GLN A 385 -9.06 -6.03 17.36
CA GLN A 385 -9.71 -5.79 16.06
C GLN A 385 -11.13 -5.31 16.30
N ASN A 386 -11.24 -4.13 16.90
CA ASN A 386 -12.47 -3.61 17.48
C ASN A 386 -13.22 -2.60 16.59
N THR A 387 -12.92 -2.60 15.29
CA THR A 387 -13.63 -1.84 14.25
C THR A 387 -13.73 -2.73 13.02
N ILE A 388 -14.71 -2.51 12.14
CA ILE A 388 -14.84 -3.24 10.86
C ILE A 388 -13.54 -3.09 10.04
N TYR A 389 -12.93 -1.91 10.09
CA TYR A 389 -11.64 -1.64 9.47
C TYR A 389 -10.54 -2.57 10.00
N TYR A 390 -10.40 -2.71 11.32
CA TYR A 390 -9.39 -3.60 11.90
C TYR A 390 -9.72 -5.09 11.77
N GLU A 391 -11.00 -5.46 11.62
CA GLU A 391 -11.39 -6.82 11.26
C GLU A 391 -10.92 -7.18 9.85
N LYS A 392 -10.94 -6.25 8.88
CA LYS A 392 -10.34 -6.47 7.56
C LYS A 392 -8.83 -6.42 7.58
N PHE A 393 -8.22 -5.33 8.06
CA PHE A 393 -6.80 -5.08 7.80
C PHE A 393 -5.86 -5.62 8.88
N ASP A 394 -6.40 -6.06 10.02
CA ASP A 394 -5.66 -6.63 11.15
C ASP A 394 -4.39 -5.83 11.54
N MET A 395 -4.61 -4.78 12.33
CA MET A 395 -3.51 -3.95 12.84
C MET A 395 -2.88 -4.46 14.13
N VAL A 396 -3.34 -5.61 14.65
CA VAL A 396 -2.91 -6.12 15.97
C VAL A 396 -1.99 -7.33 15.85
N THR A 397 -2.36 -8.32 15.04
CA THR A 397 -1.47 -9.45 14.72
C THR A 397 -0.75 -9.16 13.39
N PRO A 398 0.26 -9.93 12.95
CA PRO A 398 1.01 -9.60 11.73
C PRO A 398 0.17 -9.88 10.45
N TYR A 399 -0.96 -9.19 10.30
CA TYR A 399 -1.85 -9.18 9.13
C TYR A 399 -2.49 -10.54 8.78
N THR A 400 -2.54 -11.48 9.72
CA THR A 400 -2.98 -12.87 9.46
C THR A 400 -4.40 -13.18 9.92
N HIS A 401 -4.98 -12.39 10.83
CA HIS A 401 -6.29 -12.66 11.40
C HIS A 401 -7.36 -11.76 10.78
N GLN A 402 -7.40 -11.73 9.45
CA GLN A 402 -8.36 -10.92 8.70
C GLN A 402 -9.70 -11.66 8.56
N TYR A 403 -10.80 -10.99 8.90
CA TYR A 403 -12.15 -11.55 8.82
C TYR A 403 -12.60 -11.80 7.38
N MET A 404 -12.05 -11.04 6.43
CA MET A 404 -12.49 -10.99 5.04
C MET A 404 -11.34 -10.68 4.09
N THR A 405 -11.38 -11.25 2.89
CA THR A 405 -10.37 -11.02 1.84
C THR A 405 -10.76 -9.88 0.91
N ASN A 406 -12.05 -9.59 0.73
CA ASN A 406 -12.51 -8.47 -0.08
C ASN A 406 -11.99 -7.12 0.45
N VAL A 407 -11.14 -6.46 -0.32
CA VAL A 407 -10.46 -5.22 0.08
C VAL A 407 -11.43 -4.06 0.35
N LEU A 408 -12.59 -4.05 -0.31
CA LEU A 408 -13.64 -3.03 -0.11
C LEU A 408 -14.77 -3.48 0.82
N ALA A 409 -14.66 -4.64 1.48
CA ALA A 409 -15.70 -5.10 2.39
C ALA A 409 -16.00 -4.13 3.56
N PRO A 410 -15.01 -3.49 4.22
CA PRO A 410 -15.29 -2.51 5.26
C PRO A 410 -16.22 -1.39 4.81
N ARG A 411 -16.05 -0.94 3.56
CA ARG A 411 -16.85 0.10 2.94
C ARG A 411 -18.31 -0.32 2.73
N SER A 412 -18.54 -1.56 2.29
CA SER A 412 -19.92 -2.07 2.17
C SER A 412 -20.56 -2.32 3.53
N GLU A 413 -19.80 -2.89 4.48
CA GLU A 413 -20.31 -3.22 5.81
C GLU A 413 -20.61 -1.98 6.65
N SER A 414 -19.82 -0.91 6.52
CA SER A 414 -20.10 0.37 7.18
C SER A 414 -21.44 0.95 6.74
N SER A 415 -21.87 0.71 5.49
CA SER A 415 -23.19 1.15 5.04
C SER A 415 -24.30 0.43 5.79
N THR A 416 -24.16 -0.87 6.02
CA THR A 416 -25.11 -1.65 6.82
C THR A 416 -25.07 -1.24 8.29
N ALA A 417 -23.88 -1.02 8.85
CA ALA A 417 -23.70 -0.54 10.23
C ALA A 417 -24.36 0.84 10.44
N SER A 418 -24.11 1.80 9.55
CA SER A 418 -24.72 3.13 9.59
C SER A 418 -26.25 3.07 9.49
N GLN A 419 -26.80 2.18 8.68
CA GLN A 419 -28.26 2.01 8.54
C GLN A 419 -28.93 1.39 9.78
N ALA A 420 -28.17 0.74 10.66
CA ALA A 420 -28.71 0.19 11.90
C ALA A 420 -29.10 1.29 12.91
N TYR A 421 -28.57 2.51 12.74
CA TYR A 421 -28.90 3.68 13.54
C TYR A 421 -29.83 4.62 12.77
N SER A 422 -30.95 5.02 13.38
CA SER A 422 -31.80 6.08 12.82
C SER A 422 -31.06 7.42 12.85
N ASP A 423 -31.44 8.38 12.00
CA ASP A 423 -30.85 9.73 12.03
C ASP A 423 -31.03 10.42 13.38
N THR A 424 -32.18 10.19 14.03
CA THR A 424 -32.44 10.67 15.40
C THR A 424 -31.47 10.05 16.39
N THR A 425 -31.22 8.74 16.29
CA THR A 425 -30.26 8.03 17.15
C THR A 425 -28.84 8.54 16.92
N LYS A 426 -28.41 8.73 15.66
CA LYS A 426 -27.09 9.25 15.30
C LYS A 426 -26.82 10.63 15.88
N LYS A 427 -27.81 11.53 15.84
CA LYS A 427 -27.71 12.90 16.40
C LYS A 427 -27.68 12.93 17.93
N ASN A 428 -28.38 11.98 18.57
CA ASN A 428 -28.61 12.03 20.01
C ASN A 428 -27.71 11.10 20.83
N THR A 429 -26.99 10.18 20.20
CA THR A 429 -26.14 9.18 20.85
C THR A 429 -24.67 9.51 20.63
N ALA A 430 -23.87 9.42 21.68
CA ALA A 430 -22.42 9.49 21.54
C ALA A 430 -21.90 8.17 20.96
N LEU A 431 -21.32 8.24 19.76
CA LEU A 431 -20.65 7.14 19.08
C LEU A 431 -19.16 7.44 19.02
N VAL A 432 -18.32 6.43 19.27
CA VAL A 432 -16.87 6.57 19.26
C VAL A 432 -16.35 5.98 17.96
N PHE A 433 -15.54 6.74 17.23
CA PHE A 433 -14.87 6.29 16.01
C PHE A 433 -13.35 6.29 16.23
N LYS A 434 -12.74 5.10 16.21
CA LYS A 434 -11.29 4.90 16.29
C LYS A 434 -10.71 4.90 14.88
N ILE A 435 -10.09 6.01 14.49
CA ILE A 435 -9.65 6.26 13.13
C ILE A 435 -8.14 6.01 13.05
N PRO A 436 -7.66 5.09 12.19
CA PRO A 436 -6.24 4.79 12.07
C PRO A 436 -5.43 6.00 11.61
N VAL A 437 -4.24 6.18 12.17
CA VAL A 437 -3.21 7.10 11.70
C VAL A 437 -1.89 6.34 11.58
N TYR A 438 -1.39 6.23 10.35
CA TYR A 438 -0.16 5.51 10.03
C TYR A 438 1.06 6.43 10.06
N LYS A 439 2.26 5.87 10.24
CA LYS A 439 3.52 6.58 10.01
C LYS A 439 3.76 6.71 8.52
N ASN A 440 4.33 7.83 8.10
CA ASN A 440 4.75 8.08 6.70
C ASN A 440 3.62 7.91 5.67
N MET A 441 2.39 8.28 6.05
CA MET A 441 1.26 8.30 5.13
C MET A 441 1.47 9.34 4.02
N PRO A 442 0.91 9.12 2.82
CA PRO A 442 0.92 10.13 1.76
C PRO A 442 0.24 11.43 2.21
N ASP A 443 0.77 12.58 1.78
CA ASP A 443 0.28 13.90 2.18
C ASP A 443 -1.21 14.11 1.81
N SER A 444 -1.63 13.58 0.68
CA SER A 444 -3.03 13.59 0.21
C SER A 444 -3.66 12.20 0.26
N ALA A 445 -4.99 12.15 0.28
CA ALA A 445 -5.73 10.90 0.25
C ALA A 445 -5.42 10.09 -1.02
N CYS A 446 -5.25 8.77 -0.89
CA CYS A 446 -5.02 7.89 -2.04
C CYS A 446 -6.29 7.77 -2.90
N GLU A 447 -6.22 8.14 -4.17
CA GLU A 447 -7.38 8.14 -5.06
C GLU A 447 -7.86 6.73 -5.44
N LEU A 448 -9.18 6.60 -5.67
CA LEU A 448 -9.77 5.37 -6.21
C LEU A 448 -9.33 5.18 -7.68
N PRO A 449 -8.65 4.08 -8.06
CA PRO A 449 -8.30 3.84 -9.45
C PRO A 449 -9.53 3.80 -10.38
N THR A 450 -9.49 4.49 -11.52
CA THR A 450 -10.65 4.61 -12.44
C THR A 450 -10.48 3.85 -13.76
N GLY A 451 -9.25 3.45 -14.09
CA GLY A 451 -8.87 2.86 -15.38
C GLY A 451 -9.67 1.61 -15.75
N GLU A 452 -9.87 1.41 -17.05
CA GLU A 452 -10.66 0.31 -17.60
C GLU A 452 -10.05 -0.14 -18.94
N GLY A 453 -10.44 -1.32 -19.42
CA GLY A 453 -9.83 -1.95 -20.60
C GLY A 453 -8.71 -2.92 -20.23
N SER A 454 -8.39 -3.83 -21.15
CA SER A 454 -7.30 -4.79 -20.95
C SER A 454 -5.97 -4.07 -20.66
N PRO A 455 -5.22 -4.48 -19.61
CA PRO A 455 -3.88 -3.98 -19.33
C PRO A 455 -2.81 -4.63 -20.20
N ASN A 456 -3.16 -5.61 -21.04
CA ASN A 456 -2.18 -6.39 -21.78
C ASN A 456 -1.54 -5.55 -22.90
N ASN A 457 -0.27 -5.18 -22.69
CA ASN A 457 0.62 -4.52 -23.64
C ASN A 457 1.76 -5.46 -24.11
N ALA A 458 1.60 -6.77 -24.01
CA ALA A 458 2.57 -7.74 -24.48
C ALA A 458 2.49 -7.95 -26.01
N LEU A 459 3.61 -8.40 -26.60
CA LEU A 459 3.67 -8.95 -27.94
C LEU A 459 3.64 -10.48 -27.87
N THR A 460 3.07 -11.13 -28.88
CA THR A 460 3.18 -12.58 -29.13
C THR A 460 4.27 -12.90 -30.15
N SER A 461 4.68 -11.92 -30.96
CA SER A 461 5.83 -12.03 -31.85
C SER A 461 6.48 -10.66 -32.09
N LEU A 462 7.80 -10.69 -32.31
CA LEU A 462 8.61 -9.59 -32.80
C LEU A 462 9.70 -10.18 -33.71
N SER A 463 9.85 -9.66 -34.92
CA SER A 463 10.85 -10.14 -35.88
C SER A 463 11.37 -9.04 -36.79
N VAL A 464 12.59 -9.25 -37.29
CA VAL A 464 13.20 -8.45 -38.35
C VAL A 464 13.30 -9.32 -39.59
N SER A 465 12.67 -8.91 -40.70
CA SER A 465 12.56 -9.74 -41.89
C SER A 465 13.93 -10.19 -42.42
N GLY A 466 14.17 -11.50 -42.42
CA GLY A 466 15.43 -12.11 -42.86
C GLY A 466 16.53 -12.23 -41.79
N TYR A 467 16.29 -11.78 -40.55
CA TYR A 467 17.28 -11.79 -39.47
C TYR A 467 16.72 -12.38 -38.18
N SER A 468 17.60 -12.98 -37.36
CA SER A 468 17.25 -13.46 -36.03
C SER A 468 17.53 -12.39 -34.98
N LEU A 469 16.59 -12.18 -34.05
CA LEU A 469 16.81 -11.37 -32.86
C LEU A 469 17.78 -12.08 -31.91
N THR A 470 18.63 -11.30 -31.22
CA THR A 470 19.45 -11.76 -30.10
C THR A 470 19.16 -10.92 -28.85
N PRO A 471 18.61 -11.51 -27.77
CA PRO A 471 18.17 -12.90 -27.65
C PRO A 471 16.97 -13.23 -28.57
N THR A 472 16.59 -14.51 -28.65
CA THR A 472 15.32 -14.90 -29.29
C THR A 472 14.16 -14.19 -28.59
N PHE A 473 13.10 -13.85 -29.36
CA PHE A 473 11.96 -13.13 -28.82
C PHE A 473 11.34 -13.83 -27.60
N ASP A 474 11.09 -13.03 -26.56
CA ASP A 474 10.34 -13.37 -25.35
C ASP A 474 9.51 -12.15 -24.93
N MET A 475 8.26 -12.36 -24.51
CA MET A 475 7.32 -11.25 -24.25
C MET A 475 7.68 -10.37 -23.04
N PHE A 476 8.56 -10.86 -22.17
CA PHE A 476 9.07 -10.12 -21.01
C PHE A 476 10.42 -9.45 -21.31
N THR A 477 11.09 -9.83 -22.41
CA THR A 477 12.32 -9.20 -22.89
C THR A 477 12.01 -7.99 -23.77
N THR A 478 12.53 -6.82 -23.39
CA THR A 478 12.26 -5.54 -24.07
C THR A 478 13.42 -5.03 -24.91
N GLU A 479 14.55 -5.73 -24.98
CA GLU A 479 15.72 -5.29 -25.75
C GLU A 479 16.31 -6.42 -26.59
N TYR A 480 16.58 -6.11 -27.86
CA TYR A 480 17.08 -7.06 -28.84
C TYR A 480 18.18 -6.46 -29.72
N GLY A 481 19.10 -7.30 -30.19
CA GLY A 481 20.14 -6.96 -31.14
C GLY A 481 19.96 -7.68 -32.48
N VAL A 482 20.30 -6.98 -33.57
CA VAL A 482 20.40 -7.53 -34.93
C VAL A 482 21.63 -6.95 -35.60
N ILE A 483 22.39 -7.77 -36.33
CA ILE A 483 23.52 -7.32 -37.15
C ILE A 483 23.15 -7.54 -38.61
N VAL A 484 23.31 -6.50 -39.42
CA VAL A 484 23.10 -6.54 -40.87
C VAL A 484 24.38 -6.15 -41.61
N GLU A 485 24.58 -6.71 -42.80
CA GLU A 485 25.71 -6.36 -43.66
C GLU A 485 25.60 -4.92 -44.19
N ASN A 486 26.72 -4.37 -44.67
CA ASN A 486 26.81 -2.97 -45.06
C ASN A 486 25.84 -2.59 -46.19
N GLU A 487 25.55 -3.49 -47.13
CA GLU A 487 24.65 -3.27 -48.26
C GLU A 487 23.16 -3.11 -47.86
N ILE A 488 22.81 -3.49 -46.64
CA ILE A 488 21.43 -3.46 -46.15
C ILE A 488 21.11 -2.06 -45.62
N SER A 489 20.47 -1.25 -46.46
CA SER A 489 20.12 0.14 -46.12
C SER A 489 18.80 0.30 -45.36
N SER A 490 18.03 -0.78 -45.19
CA SER A 490 16.78 -0.77 -44.45
C SER A 490 16.43 -2.17 -43.95
N VAL A 491 15.71 -2.24 -42.84
CA VAL A 491 15.06 -3.45 -42.36
C VAL A 491 13.55 -3.24 -42.29
N ASP A 492 12.80 -4.34 -42.26
CA ASP A 492 11.36 -4.34 -42.04
C ASP A 492 11.08 -5.05 -40.72
N ILE A 493 10.28 -4.40 -39.87
CA ILE A 493 9.96 -4.88 -38.52
C ILE A 493 8.52 -5.35 -38.48
N GLU A 494 8.32 -6.62 -38.11
CA GLU A 494 7.02 -7.24 -37.94
C GLU A 494 6.79 -7.58 -36.47
N ALA A 495 5.57 -7.38 -35.98
CA ALA A 495 5.19 -7.72 -34.62
C ALA A 495 3.68 -7.97 -34.50
N GLN A 496 3.29 -8.77 -33.51
CA GLN A 496 1.88 -9.05 -33.20
C GLN A 496 1.60 -8.82 -31.72
N THR A 497 0.53 -8.10 -31.42
CA THR A 497 0.10 -7.87 -30.03
C THR A 497 -0.56 -9.13 -29.45
N ALA A 498 -0.42 -9.33 -28.14
CA ALA A 498 -1.13 -10.38 -27.42
C ALA A 498 -2.63 -10.06 -27.32
N ASP A 499 -2.97 -8.79 -27.07
CA ASP A 499 -4.35 -8.31 -27.06
C ASP A 499 -4.69 -7.64 -28.38
N SER A 500 -5.79 -8.08 -29.00
CA SER A 500 -6.24 -7.54 -30.30
C SER A 500 -6.81 -6.12 -30.21
N GLY A 501 -7.13 -5.64 -29.01
CA GLY A 501 -7.54 -4.28 -28.73
C GLY A 501 -6.37 -3.33 -28.41
N ALA A 502 -5.14 -3.84 -28.27
CA ALA A 502 -3.95 -3.02 -28.09
C ALA A 502 -3.53 -2.31 -29.39
N LYS A 503 -2.93 -1.13 -29.25
CA LYS A 503 -2.38 -0.36 -30.37
C LYS A 503 -0.90 -0.63 -30.51
N LEU A 504 -0.45 -0.83 -31.75
CA LEU A 504 0.95 -1.12 -32.08
C LEU A 504 1.54 0.00 -32.94
N THR A 505 2.74 0.46 -32.59
CA THR A 505 3.50 1.47 -33.34
C THR A 505 4.96 1.04 -33.49
N GLY A 506 5.66 1.55 -34.50
CA GLY A 506 7.08 1.24 -34.73
C GLY A 506 7.36 0.05 -35.65
N THR A 507 6.33 -0.63 -36.17
CA THR A 507 6.48 -1.66 -37.22
C THR A 507 6.63 -1.07 -38.62
N GLY A 508 7.03 -1.91 -39.58
CA GLY A 508 7.25 -1.54 -40.98
C GLY A 508 8.71 -1.22 -41.29
N SER A 509 8.93 -0.48 -42.39
CA SER A 509 10.28 -0.27 -42.92
C SER A 509 11.02 0.87 -42.23
N HIS A 510 12.26 0.59 -41.83
CA HIS A 510 13.17 1.54 -41.19
C HIS A 510 14.47 1.65 -41.98
N ALA A 511 14.85 2.88 -42.34
CA ALA A 511 16.13 3.16 -42.98
C ALA A 511 17.28 3.12 -41.97
N LEU A 512 18.42 2.55 -42.37
CA LEU A 512 19.57 2.33 -41.51
C LEU A 512 20.73 3.25 -41.89
N LYS A 513 21.30 3.90 -40.88
CA LYS A 513 22.65 4.49 -40.93
C LYS A 513 23.67 3.40 -40.67
N VAL A 514 24.88 3.58 -41.18
CA VAL A 514 26.00 2.70 -40.78
C VAL A 514 26.25 2.88 -39.28
N GLY A 515 26.57 1.79 -38.58
CA GLY A 515 26.65 1.74 -37.13
C GLY A 515 25.32 1.34 -36.48
N THR A 516 25.13 1.74 -35.22
CA THR A 516 23.98 1.36 -34.40
C THR A 516 22.75 2.21 -34.72
N ASN A 517 21.62 1.57 -34.95
CA ASN A 517 20.31 2.18 -35.11
C ASN A 517 19.37 1.62 -34.03
N GLU A 518 18.71 2.48 -33.29
CA GLU A 518 17.70 2.07 -32.30
C GLU A 518 16.31 2.25 -32.89
N ILE A 519 15.53 1.17 -32.92
CA ILE A 519 14.15 1.14 -33.39
C ILE A 519 13.26 0.76 -32.21
N GLU A 520 12.26 1.59 -31.92
CA GLU A 520 11.30 1.35 -30.86
C GLU A 520 9.98 0.82 -31.42
N VAL A 521 9.55 -0.35 -30.92
CA VAL A 521 8.23 -0.91 -31.17
C VAL A 521 7.42 -0.77 -29.88
N THR A 522 6.40 0.09 -29.90
CA THR A 522 5.60 0.39 -28.71
C THR A 522 4.19 -0.18 -28.82
N VAL A 523 3.81 -0.94 -27.80
CA VAL A 523 2.46 -1.46 -27.59
C VAL A 523 1.76 -0.61 -26.53
N THR A 524 0.58 -0.11 -26.85
CA THR A 524 -0.31 0.59 -25.91
C THR A 524 -1.53 -0.29 -25.66
N SER A 525 -1.72 -0.77 -24.43
CA SER A 525 -2.89 -1.55 -24.05
C SER A 525 -4.18 -0.71 -24.10
N GLN A 526 -5.34 -1.36 -24.02
CA GLN A 526 -6.63 -0.66 -23.94
C GLN A 526 -6.75 0.20 -22.68
N SER A 527 -6.06 -0.17 -21.60
CA SER A 527 -6.01 0.60 -20.36
C SER A 527 -5.15 1.87 -20.44
N GLY A 528 -4.36 2.02 -21.50
CA GLY A 528 -3.42 3.13 -21.68
C GLY A 528 -1.99 2.80 -21.26
N GLU A 529 -1.76 1.69 -20.54
CA GLU A 529 -0.41 1.23 -20.19
C GLU A 529 0.42 0.90 -21.43
N THR A 530 1.70 1.28 -21.43
CA THR A 530 2.60 1.10 -22.57
C THR A 530 3.76 0.16 -22.25
N LYS A 531 4.20 -0.60 -23.25
CA LYS A 531 5.42 -1.39 -23.21
C LYS A 531 6.18 -1.17 -24.52
N THR A 532 7.46 -0.84 -24.40
CA THR A 532 8.34 -0.55 -25.54
C THR A 532 9.40 -1.64 -25.67
N TYR A 533 9.53 -2.17 -26.88
CA TYR A 533 10.56 -3.13 -27.28
C TYR A 533 11.57 -2.40 -28.16
N ILE A 534 12.84 -2.44 -27.79
CA ILE A 534 13.93 -1.74 -28.47
C ILE A 534 14.74 -2.76 -29.27
N ILE A 535 14.88 -2.52 -30.57
CA ILE A 535 15.72 -3.31 -31.47
C ILE A 535 16.94 -2.47 -31.85
N ARG A 536 18.13 -2.89 -31.41
CA ARG A 536 19.42 -2.32 -31.76
C ARG A 536 19.94 -2.99 -33.02
N VAL A 537 19.77 -2.33 -34.17
CA VAL A 537 20.25 -2.83 -35.47
C VAL A 537 21.62 -2.23 -35.77
N VAL A 538 22.66 -3.08 -35.77
CA VAL A 538 24.02 -2.70 -36.13
C VAL A 538 24.24 -2.99 -37.61
N ARG A 539 24.32 -1.94 -38.43
CA ARG A 539 24.72 -2.03 -39.83
C ARG A 539 26.24 -1.92 -39.92
N LYS A 540 26.90 -2.96 -40.44
CA LYS A 540 28.37 -2.99 -40.54
C LYS A 540 28.91 -1.87 -41.42
N GLU A 541 30.14 -1.45 -41.14
CA GLU A 541 30.95 -0.61 -42.02
C GLU A 541 31.30 -1.34 -43.33
N ALA A 542 31.57 -0.59 -44.39
CA ALA A 542 31.97 -1.18 -45.67
C ALA A 542 33.31 -1.90 -45.52
N ALA A 543 33.39 -3.14 -46.01
CA ALA A 543 34.66 -3.86 -46.05
C ALA A 543 35.66 -3.08 -46.91
N SER A 544 36.79 -2.69 -46.32
CA SER A 544 37.90 -2.08 -47.06
C SER A 544 38.49 -3.14 -47.98
N GLY A 545 38.34 -2.98 -49.29
CA GLY A 545 38.88 -3.91 -50.27
C GLY A 545 40.41 -3.92 -50.24
N ASP A 546 41.01 -4.86 -49.54
CA ASP A 546 42.43 -5.17 -49.68
C ASP A 546 42.63 -5.97 -50.97
N SER A 547 43.07 -5.28 -52.02
CA SER A 547 43.56 -5.91 -53.24
C SER A 547 44.97 -6.42 -52.95
N GLY A 548 45.09 -7.74 -52.80
CA GLY A 548 46.35 -8.40 -52.53
C GLY A 548 47.44 -8.03 -53.55
N ASN A 549 48.66 -7.83 -53.03
CA ASN A 549 49.85 -7.94 -53.84
C ASN A 549 50.82 -8.92 -53.18
N ASN A 550 50.81 -10.14 -53.72
CA ASN A 550 51.73 -11.21 -53.40
C ASN A 550 53.08 -10.91 -54.07
N SER A 551 54.14 -10.77 -53.29
CA SER A 551 55.51 -10.87 -53.82
C SER A 551 56.38 -11.66 -52.85
N ASN A 552 56.68 -12.89 -53.28
CA ASN A 552 57.77 -13.71 -52.76
C ASN A 552 59.10 -12.95 -52.82
N ASN A 553 59.85 -12.94 -51.72
CA ASN A 553 61.29 -13.13 -51.81
C ASN A 553 61.81 -13.79 -50.52
N GLY A 554 62.54 -14.89 -50.69
CA GLY A 554 63.20 -15.61 -49.60
C GLY A 554 64.47 -14.88 -49.14
N GLY A 555 64.87 -15.13 -47.89
CA GLY A 555 66.11 -14.60 -47.35
C GLY A 555 66.31 -15.03 -45.90
N THR A 556 67.30 -15.89 -45.71
CA THR A 556 67.79 -16.51 -44.49
C THR A 556 68.46 -15.55 -43.50
N ASP A 557 68.44 -15.98 -42.23
CA ASP A 557 69.52 -15.90 -41.23
C ASP A 557 69.70 -14.65 -40.32
N SER A 558 69.92 -15.01 -39.06
CA SER A 558 70.50 -14.36 -37.87
C SER A 558 70.90 -12.89 -37.92
N GLY A 559 70.57 -12.17 -36.84
CA GLY A 559 71.22 -10.92 -36.49
C GLY A 559 70.60 -10.22 -35.29
N ASN A 560 71.05 -10.61 -34.09
CA ASN A 560 70.95 -9.78 -32.89
C ASN A 560 71.88 -8.54 -33.02
N SER A 561 71.61 -7.52 -32.20
CA SER A 561 72.38 -6.27 -31.97
C SER A 561 72.05 -5.15 -32.95
N GLY A 562 71.81 -3.92 -32.53
CA GLY A 562 71.87 -3.27 -31.22
C GLY A 562 71.44 -1.83 -31.48
N GLY A 563 70.73 -1.22 -30.55
CA GLY A 563 71.33 -0.13 -29.79
C GLY A 563 70.52 1.12 -30.06
N ASP A 564 69.90 1.68 -29.03
CA ASP A 564 70.56 2.64 -28.13
C ASP A 564 70.14 4.04 -28.62
N SER A 565 69.72 5.01 -27.82
CA SER A 565 69.91 5.29 -26.41
C SER A 565 68.82 6.32 -26.04
N GLY A 566 68.43 6.53 -24.80
CA GLY A 566 69.09 6.12 -23.57
C GLY A 566 68.18 6.42 -22.36
N THR A 567 68.26 5.60 -21.31
CA THR A 567 69.25 5.68 -20.21
C THR A 567 68.88 6.82 -19.26
N ASP A 568 68.88 6.69 -17.94
CA ASP A 568 69.67 5.86 -17.03
C ASP A 568 69.20 6.25 -15.60
N ASN A 569 69.48 5.62 -14.48
CA ASN A 569 70.09 4.35 -14.08
C ASN A 569 69.85 4.25 -12.56
N GLY A 570 69.90 3.05 -11.98
CA GLY A 570 69.83 2.93 -10.51
C GLY A 570 69.76 1.53 -9.92
N ASN A 571 70.54 0.60 -10.47
CA ASN A 571 70.78 -0.77 -10.02
C ASN A 571 71.22 -0.90 -8.54
N SER A 572 70.77 -1.95 -7.83
CA SER A 572 71.61 -3.08 -7.34
C SER A 572 71.11 -3.73 -6.05
N GLY A 573 70.92 -5.06 -6.12
CA GLY A 573 71.47 -6.01 -5.15
C GLY A 573 70.89 -6.08 -3.73
N GLY A 574 70.19 -7.19 -3.45
CA GLY A 574 70.18 -7.82 -2.13
C GLY A 574 69.08 -7.35 -1.17
N ASP A 575 67.92 -7.99 -1.24
CA ASP A 575 67.23 -8.49 -0.04
C ASP A 575 66.04 -9.35 -0.48
N SER A 576 66.16 -10.68 -0.35
CA SER A 576 65.03 -11.61 -0.45
C SER A 576 64.11 -11.54 0.79
N GLU A 577 64.04 -10.37 1.45
CA GLU A 577 63.38 -10.16 2.73
C GLU A 577 62.25 -9.13 2.72
N LYS A 578 62.05 -8.36 1.63
CA LYS A 578 60.88 -7.48 1.52
C LYS A 578 59.70 -8.29 0.99
N GLY A 579 58.71 -8.53 1.85
CA GLY A 579 57.45 -9.15 1.47
C GLY A 579 56.81 -8.43 0.29
N GLY A 580 56.08 -9.16 -0.55
CA GLY A 580 55.41 -8.64 -1.74
C GLY A 580 54.17 -9.44 -2.07
N TYR A 581 53.35 -8.93 -2.99
CA TYR A 581 52.16 -9.63 -3.48
C TYR A 581 51.92 -9.32 -4.97
N SER A 582 51.29 -10.25 -5.68
CA SER A 582 50.81 -10.09 -7.05
C SER A 582 49.43 -10.73 -7.18
N THR A 583 48.57 -10.15 -8.01
CA THR A 583 47.19 -10.62 -8.22
C THR A 583 46.71 -10.27 -9.62
N ASP A 584 45.73 -11.04 -10.12
CA ASP A 584 45.01 -10.76 -11.37
C ASP A 584 43.80 -9.82 -11.16
N PHE A 585 43.45 -9.53 -9.91
CA PHE A 585 42.44 -8.53 -9.57
C PHE A 585 42.92 -7.12 -9.91
N LEU A 586 41.98 -6.25 -10.28
CA LEU A 586 42.31 -4.85 -10.55
C LEU A 586 42.45 -4.09 -9.23
N LEU A 587 43.64 -3.52 -8.99
CA LEU A 587 43.94 -2.68 -7.83
C LEU A 587 44.14 -1.23 -8.28
N GLU A 588 43.15 -0.38 -8.02
CA GLU A 588 43.18 1.02 -8.44
C GLU A 588 42.54 1.93 -7.38
N ASN A 589 43.16 3.07 -7.09
CA ASN A 589 42.63 4.08 -6.18
C ASN A 589 42.18 3.56 -4.79
N GLY A 590 42.91 2.57 -4.25
CA GLY A 590 42.59 1.95 -2.95
C GLY A 590 41.40 0.98 -3.00
N LYS A 591 40.96 0.58 -4.19
CA LYS A 591 39.88 -0.41 -4.40
C LYS A 591 40.42 -1.68 -5.04
N ILE A 592 39.72 -2.78 -4.81
CA ILE A 592 39.91 -4.06 -5.50
C ILE A 592 38.60 -4.45 -6.21
N SER A 593 38.69 -4.72 -7.52
CA SER A 593 37.57 -5.14 -8.38
C SER A 593 37.98 -6.33 -9.28
N ARG A 594 37.09 -6.76 -10.20
CA ARG A 594 37.16 -8.06 -10.91
C ARG A 594 36.97 -9.27 -10.01
N VAL A 595 36.34 -9.07 -8.85
CA VAL A 595 35.96 -10.14 -7.93
C VAL A 595 34.55 -10.58 -8.30
N GLY A 596 34.36 -11.87 -8.58
CA GLY A 596 33.06 -12.41 -8.97
C GLY A 596 32.03 -12.30 -7.84
N VAL A 597 30.77 -12.05 -8.20
CA VAL A 597 29.63 -12.10 -7.26
C VAL A 597 29.61 -13.47 -6.55
N GLY A 598 29.43 -13.47 -5.23
CA GLY A 598 29.45 -14.70 -4.43
C GLY A 598 30.84 -15.32 -4.20
N SER A 599 31.93 -14.59 -4.43
CA SER A 599 33.29 -15.10 -4.14
C SER A 599 33.52 -15.24 -2.63
N ALA A 600 34.02 -16.39 -2.19
CA ALA A 600 34.44 -16.56 -0.81
C ALA A 600 35.79 -15.87 -0.55
N ALA A 601 35.97 -15.32 0.65
CA ALA A 601 37.18 -14.60 1.05
C ALA A 601 38.46 -15.43 0.86
N GLN A 602 38.40 -16.73 1.17
CA GLN A 602 39.53 -17.63 0.99
C GLN A 602 39.87 -17.85 -0.50
N ASP A 603 38.88 -17.90 -1.38
CA ASP A 603 39.12 -18.06 -2.81
C ASP A 603 39.78 -16.81 -3.39
N VAL A 604 39.35 -15.62 -2.95
CA VAL A 604 40.02 -14.36 -3.30
C VAL A 604 41.48 -14.38 -2.84
N LEU A 605 41.76 -14.78 -1.60
CA LEU A 605 43.12 -14.87 -1.09
C LEU A 605 43.99 -15.88 -1.86
N ASN A 606 43.39 -16.98 -2.36
CA ASN A 606 44.10 -17.97 -3.16
C ASN A 606 44.53 -17.44 -4.55
N HIS A 607 43.88 -16.40 -5.07
CA HIS A 607 44.26 -15.72 -6.31
C HIS A 607 45.35 -14.66 -6.09
N ILE A 608 45.81 -14.46 -4.85
CA ILE A 608 46.89 -13.53 -4.52
C ILE A 608 48.16 -14.33 -4.20
N SER A 609 49.19 -14.10 -5.00
CA SER A 609 50.51 -14.70 -4.78
C SER A 609 51.33 -13.85 -3.82
N PHE A 610 51.59 -14.36 -2.62
CA PHE A 610 52.41 -13.69 -1.62
C PHE A 610 53.88 -14.15 -1.68
N THR A 611 54.82 -13.22 -1.52
CA THR A 611 56.26 -13.48 -1.47
C THR A 611 56.89 -12.91 -0.19
N GLY A 612 58.06 -13.42 0.21
CA GLY A 612 58.80 -12.90 1.36
C GLY A 612 58.08 -13.02 2.72
N GLY A 613 57.14 -13.97 2.85
CA GLY A 613 56.36 -14.21 4.08
C GLY A 613 55.18 -13.27 4.30
N ALA A 614 54.83 -12.44 3.31
CA ALA A 614 53.62 -11.64 3.35
C ALA A 614 52.35 -12.51 3.37
N TYR A 615 51.25 -11.97 3.87
CA TYR A 615 49.94 -12.63 3.85
C TYR A 615 48.80 -11.61 3.81
N GLY A 616 47.63 -12.03 3.33
CA GLY A 616 46.42 -11.20 3.28
C GLY A 616 45.38 -11.62 4.32
N LYS A 617 44.54 -10.66 4.74
CA LYS A 617 43.30 -10.92 5.49
C LYS A 617 42.17 -10.11 4.90
N VAL A 618 40.99 -10.72 4.85
CA VAL A 618 39.74 -10.04 4.50
C VAL A 618 38.95 -9.78 5.78
N THR A 619 38.45 -8.56 5.93
CA THR A 619 37.58 -8.14 7.04
C THR A 619 36.34 -7.47 6.50
N HIS A 620 35.26 -7.50 7.26
CA HIS A 620 34.12 -6.64 7.02
C HIS A 620 34.49 -5.16 7.19
N SER A 621 33.60 -4.27 6.75
CA SER A 621 33.77 -2.81 6.88
C SER A 621 33.94 -2.34 8.33
N ASP A 622 33.43 -3.11 9.30
CA ASP A 622 33.58 -2.87 10.75
C ASP A 622 34.91 -3.39 11.34
N GLY A 623 35.74 -4.05 10.52
CA GLY A 623 37.03 -4.62 10.91
C GLY A 623 36.98 -6.04 11.48
N SER A 624 35.80 -6.65 11.60
CA SER A 624 35.67 -8.07 11.98
C SER A 624 36.16 -8.98 10.85
N ALA A 625 36.69 -10.16 11.19
CA ALA A 625 37.18 -11.10 10.18
C ALA A 625 36.05 -11.61 9.29
N ASN A 626 36.28 -11.66 7.98
CA ASN A 626 35.35 -12.27 7.02
C ASN A 626 35.98 -13.54 6.44
N ASP A 627 35.39 -14.70 6.78
CA ASP A 627 35.71 -16.01 6.21
C ASP A 627 34.61 -16.54 5.25
N GLY A 628 33.56 -15.74 5.04
CA GLY A 628 32.42 -16.02 4.17
C GLY A 628 32.52 -15.34 2.81
N ILE A 629 31.37 -14.89 2.30
CA ILE A 629 31.26 -14.21 1.00
C ILE A 629 31.79 -12.79 1.14
N VAL A 630 32.57 -12.35 0.14
CA VAL A 630 33.06 -10.98 0.06
C VAL A 630 31.99 -10.10 -0.57
N GLY A 631 31.68 -8.97 0.08
CA GLY A 631 30.76 -7.95 -0.41
C GLY A 631 31.43 -6.59 -0.66
N THR A 632 30.72 -5.71 -1.36
CA THR A 632 31.14 -4.31 -1.50
C THR A 632 31.28 -3.67 -0.12
N GLY A 633 32.42 -3.04 0.15
CA GLY A 633 32.72 -2.44 1.47
C GLY A 633 33.57 -3.30 2.39
N ASP A 634 33.72 -4.60 2.13
CA ASP A 634 34.74 -5.40 2.79
C ASP A 634 36.15 -4.87 2.47
N VAL A 635 37.15 -5.28 3.26
CA VAL A 635 38.51 -4.76 3.19
C VAL A 635 39.52 -5.89 3.11
N LEU A 636 40.37 -5.86 2.08
CA LEU A 636 41.58 -6.67 1.98
C LEU A 636 42.76 -5.89 2.58
N THR A 637 43.38 -6.45 3.62
CA THR A 637 44.62 -5.91 4.20
C THR A 637 45.76 -6.89 3.97
N ILE A 638 46.86 -6.40 3.40
CA ILE A 638 48.09 -7.15 3.16
C ILE A 638 49.10 -6.82 4.25
N TYR A 639 49.71 -7.84 4.83
CA TYR A 639 50.67 -7.74 5.91
C TYR A 639 52.03 -8.29 5.49
N ASP A 640 53.10 -7.75 6.07
CA ASP A 640 54.44 -8.34 6.00
C ASP A 640 54.58 -9.56 6.92
N LYS A 641 55.74 -10.22 6.88
CA LYS A 641 56.05 -11.40 7.71
C LYS A 641 55.96 -11.16 9.22
N ASN A 642 56.03 -9.91 9.66
CA ASN A 642 56.00 -9.49 11.06
C ASN A 642 54.61 -8.96 11.50
N GLY A 643 53.64 -8.94 10.59
CA GLY A 643 52.28 -8.43 10.84
C GLY A 643 52.13 -6.92 10.68
N GLY A 644 53.09 -6.22 10.06
CA GLY A 644 52.95 -4.81 9.66
C GLY A 644 52.10 -4.66 8.41
N GLU A 645 51.17 -3.71 8.40
CA GLU A 645 50.29 -3.42 7.24
C GLU A 645 51.10 -2.83 6.09
N MET A 646 51.04 -3.50 4.94
CA MET A 646 51.71 -3.09 3.70
C MET A 646 50.77 -2.35 2.74
N ALA A 647 49.51 -2.80 2.66
CA ALA A 647 48.52 -2.26 1.75
C ALA A 647 47.11 -2.60 2.23
N ARG A 648 46.15 -1.76 1.83
CA ARG A 648 44.73 -1.89 2.17
C ARG A 648 43.88 -1.50 0.97
N TYR A 649 42.90 -2.35 0.65
CA TYR A 649 41.97 -2.15 -0.46
C TYR A 649 40.54 -2.44 -0.03
N THR A 650 39.60 -1.60 -0.47
CA THR A 650 38.16 -1.83 -0.28
C THR A 650 37.58 -2.56 -1.48
N PHE A 651 36.77 -3.60 -1.24
CA PHE A 651 36.12 -4.35 -2.30
C PHE A 651 35.01 -3.54 -2.96
N VAL A 652 34.95 -3.64 -4.30
CA VAL A 652 33.85 -3.16 -5.13
C VAL A 652 33.41 -4.30 -6.02
N ILE A 653 32.17 -4.77 -5.80
CA ILE A 653 31.49 -5.75 -6.64
C ILE A 653 30.36 -5.00 -7.35
N TYR A 654 30.50 -4.82 -8.66
CA TYR A 654 29.53 -4.06 -9.44
C TYR A 654 28.16 -4.75 -9.42
N GLY A 655 27.16 -3.99 -8.97
CA GLY A 655 25.79 -4.45 -8.71
C GLY A 655 25.46 -4.80 -7.27
N ASP A 656 26.45 -5.06 -6.41
CA ASP A 656 26.24 -5.25 -4.97
C ASP A 656 26.38 -3.89 -4.27
N VAL A 657 25.25 -3.21 -4.04
CA VAL A 657 25.22 -1.86 -3.46
C VAL A 657 24.81 -1.88 -1.99
N ASN A 658 24.48 -3.05 -1.46
CA ASN A 658 24.12 -3.23 -0.05
C ASN A 658 25.27 -3.87 0.76
N GLY A 659 26.26 -4.46 0.09
CA GLY A 659 27.48 -5.04 0.67
C GLY A 659 27.36 -6.49 1.12
N ASP A 660 26.34 -7.23 0.69
CA ASP A 660 26.13 -8.64 1.06
C ASP A 660 26.85 -9.64 0.15
N GLY A 661 27.53 -9.16 -0.90
CA GLY A 661 28.25 -9.99 -1.86
C GLY A 661 27.36 -10.69 -2.88
N ALA A 662 26.06 -10.38 -2.90
CA ALA A 662 25.10 -10.83 -3.90
C ALA A 662 24.54 -9.63 -4.69
N VAL A 663 23.98 -9.91 -5.87
CA VAL A 663 23.26 -8.90 -6.67
C VAL A 663 21.81 -9.32 -6.73
N THR A 664 20.94 -8.62 -6.00
CA THR A 664 19.55 -9.00 -5.77
C THR A 664 18.58 -7.84 -6.04
N SER A 665 17.28 -8.11 -5.92
CA SER A 665 16.25 -7.07 -6.01
C SER A 665 16.40 -5.97 -4.95
N MET A 666 17.13 -6.22 -3.86
CA MET A 666 17.43 -5.22 -2.85
C MET A 666 18.44 -4.18 -3.35
N ASP A 667 19.45 -4.62 -4.11
CA ASP A 667 20.42 -3.73 -4.76
C ASP A 667 19.75 -2.84 -5.80
N LEU A 668 18.85 -3.44 -6.58
CA LEU A 668 18.02 -2.73 -7.54
C LEU A 668 17.18 -1.63 -6.86
N LEU A 669 16.61 -1.91 -5.68
CA LEU A 669 15.85 -0.94 -4.90
C LEU A 669 16.72 0.21 -4.41
N TYR A 670 17.94 -0.06 -3.95
CA TYR A 670 18.86 0.96 -3.43
C TYR A 670 19.37 1.89 -4.54
N VAL A 671 19.69 1.36 -5.72
CA VAL A 671 19.99 2.19 -6.90
C VAL A 671 18.77 3.02 -7.31
N LYS A 672 17.57 2.45 -7.29
CA LYS A 672 16.33 3.19 -7.57
C LYS A 672 16.12 4.37 -6.60
N ARG A 673 16.34 4.15 -5.30
CA ARG A 673 16.22 5.19 -4.28
C ARG A 673 17.27 6.29 -4.42
N HIS A 674 18.48 5.95 -4.86
CA HIS A 674 19.52 6.93 -5.16
C HIS A 674 19.13 7.82 -6.34
N ILE A 675 18.68 7.23 -7.46
CA ILE A 675 18.22 7.97 -8.65
C ILE A 675 17.05 8.89 -8.31
N LEU A 676 16.12 8.44 -7.45
CA LEU A 676 14.96 9.22 -7.02
C LEU A 676 15.29 10.25 -5.93
N GLY A 677 16.52 10.30 -5.42
CA GLY A 677 16.93 11.21 -4.35
C GLY A 677 16.29 10.91 -2.98
N THR A 678 15.66 9.75 -2.81
CA THR A 678 14.98 9.37 -1.55
C THR A 678 15.93 8.74 -0.54
N LYS A 679 17.04 8.15 -1.01
CA LYS A 679 18.18 7.72 -0.18
C LYS A 679 19.44 7.65 -1.04
N LEU A 680 20.47 8.42 -0.70
CA LEU A 680 21.71 8.47 -1.48
C LEU A 680 22.68 7.37 -1.03
N LEU A 681 23.38 6.77 -2.00
CA LEU A 681 24.49 5.84 -1.78
C LEU A 681 25.78 6.64 -1.57
N GLU A 682 26.67 6.09 -0.75
CA GLU A 682 28.01 6.62 -0.47
C GLU A 682 29.08 5.64 -0.97
N GLU A 683 30.31 6.11 -1.11
CA GLU A 683 31.45 5.24 -1.43
C GLU A 683 31.66 4.18 -0.33
N PRO A 684 31.93 2.90 -0.68
CA PRO A 684 32.18 2.36 -2.02
C PRO A 684 30.93 1.90 -2.79
N TYR A 685 29.77 1.86 -2.16
CA TYR A 685 28.49 1.41 -2.75
C TYR A 685 28.05 2.26 -3.94
N LEU A 686 28.40 3.55 -3.93
CA LEU A 686 28.18 4.45 -5.06
C LEU A 686 28.94 3.98 -6.31
N THR A 687 30.18 3.52 -6.18
CA THR A 687 30.92 2.95 -7.31
C THR A 687 30.34 1.61 -7.74
N ALA A 688 29.92 0.76 -6.80
CA ALA A 688 29.28 -0.52 -7.14
C ALA A 688 27.94 -0.32 -7.88
N ALA A 689 27.26 0.81 -7.65
CA ALA A 689 26.02 1.16 -8.32
C ALA A 689 26.21 1.51 -9.80
N ASP A 690 27.40 1.91 -10.23
CA ASP A 690 27.75 2.20 -11.64
C ASP A 690 28.00 0.89 -12.40
N ALA A 691 26.94 0.08 -12.50
CA ALA A 691 27.00 -1.27 -13.04
C ALA A 691 27.22 -1.31 -14.56
N ASN A 692 26.90 -0.21 -15.28
CA ASN A 692 27.22 -0.09 -16.70
C ASN A 692 28.64 0.46 -16.94
N ARG A 693 29.29 1.04 -15.92
CA ARG A 693 30.58 1.76 -15.99
C ARG A 693 30.53 2.89 -17.02
N GLY A 694 29.39 3.55 -17.06
CA GLY A 694 29.11 4.68 -17.93
C GLY A 694 29.69 5.95 -17.32
N ASN A 695 30.36 6.77 -18.13
CA ASN A 695 30.81 8.08 -17.69
C ASN A 695 29.64 9.09 -17.57
N ASP A 696 28.47 8.64 -17.11
CA ASP A 696 27.21 9.38 -16.94
C ASP A 696 26.70 9.39 -15.49
N GLY A 697 27.42 8.76 -14.55
CA GLY A 697 27.00 8.63 -13.16
C GLY A 697 25.88 7.60 -13.00
N ILE A 698 25.23 7.57 -11.83
CA ILE A 698 24.20 6.56 -11.56
C ILE A 698 22.89 6.93 -12.25
N THR A 699 22.51 6.17 -13.26
CA THR A 699 21.32 6.40 -14.08
C THR A 699 20.38 5.20 -14.11
N SER A 700 19.26 5.32 -14.81
CA SER A 700 18.36 4.19 -15.07
C SER A 700 19.04 3.07 -15.89
N ILE A 701 20.17 3.34 -16.55
CA ILE A 701 20.94 2.31 -17.27
C ILE A 701 21.60 1.37 -16.26
N ASP A 702 22.16 1.86 -15.17
CA ASP A 702 22.73 1.02 -14.11
C ASP A 702 21.69 0.09 -13.48
N LEU A 703 20.52 0.67 -13.21
CA LEU A 703 19.36 -0.06 -12.70
C LEU A 703 18.96 -1.18 -13.68
N LEU A 704 19.05 -0.95 -14.98
CA LEU A 704 18.81 -1.98 -16.00
C LEU A 704 19.90 -3.08 -15.97
N TYR A 705 21.18 -2.75 -15.76
CA TYR A 705 22.26 -3.73 -15.67
C TYR A 705 22.10 -4.63 -14.44
N ILE A 706 21.74 -4.06 -13.29
CA ILE A 706 21.41 -4.81 -12.07
C ILE A 706 20.19 -5.69 -12.30
N LYS A 707 19.12 -5.16 -12.91
CA LYS A 707 17.92 -5.94 -13.25
C LYS A 707 18.24 -7.13 -14.17
N ARG A 708 19.10 -6.93 -15.17
CA ARG A 708 19.53 -8.00 -16.08
C ARG A 708 20.37 -9.07 -15.40
N HIS A 709 21.19 -8.69 -14.43
CA HIS A 709 21.94 -9.63 -13.61
C HIS A 709 20.98 -10.54 -12.83
N ILE A 710 20.02 -9.95 -12.12
CA ILE A 710 19.06 -10.66 -11.25
C ILE A 710 18.18 -11.63 -12.05
N LEU A 711 17.84 -11.26 -13.29
CA LEU A 711 17.00 -12.07 -14.17
C LEU A 711 17.78 -13.13 -14.98
N ASP A 712 19.08 -13.31 -14.71
CA ASP A 712 19.98 -14.19 -15.47
C ASP A 712 20.00 -13.88 -16.99
N ILE A 713 19.65 -12.65 -17.37
CA ILE A 713 19.64 -12.21 -18.77
C ILE A 713 21.05 -11.82 -19.22
N ARG A 714 21.78 -11.10 -18.36
CA ARG A 714 23.18 -10.72 -18.57
C ARG A 714 23.83 -10.38 -17.24
N TYR A 715 24.92 -11.08 -16.93
CA TYR A 715 25.71 -10.78 -15.74
C TYR A 715 26.51 -9.48 -15.91
N ILE A 716 26.58 -8.73 -14.81
CA ILE A 716 27.43 -7.53 -14.70
C ILE A 716 28.89 -7.98 -14.76
N GLU A 717 29.65 -7.30 -15.62
CA GLU A 717 31.08 -7.52 -15.75
C GLU A 717 31.81 -6.86 -14.57
N GLN A 718 32.58 -7.66 -13.82
CA GLN A 718 33.25 -7.24 -12.59
C GLN A 718 34.58 -6.51 -12.82
#